data_AF-A0A6N9TXR3-F1
#
_entry.id   AF-A0A6N9TXR3-F1
#
_cell.length_a   1.000
_cell.length_b   1.000
_cell.length_c   1.000
_cell.angle_alpha   90.00
_cell.angle_beta   90.00
_cell.angle_gamma   90.00
#
_symmetry.space_group_name_H-M   'P 1'
#
loop_
_entity.id
_entity.type
_entity.pdbx_description
1 polymer ?
#
loop_
_entity_poly.entity_id
_entity_poly.type
_entity_poly.pdbx_seq_one_letter_code
_entity_poly.pdbx_strand_id
1 'polypeptide(L)'
;MLAVVLVAGSLGVGTASAAGGEGVAAETGGYWATSYEPGTPRPAGFPARGPARNLRGETTQVTTTVRDVHSAHPNATSATEGVENLADQDSGTKWFARDSGRPTDDGPVHAIYTLRAPAAATGYSLTSANDAAPRDPAAWTVLGSDRDAAAKDADDPSWKVLDQEEGQRFGTRGQSNFYAIDAPRRYRHYQLRITGNCAERCEGSAGDHTKLQLADWTLRGSAGSEVSALGVGVENADSVGAADGSAALRYAGRVLAPGPASSTVVLRSGLDVPLGRESRLRYAVRPDDTASAHVGLDVVYTDRDGRHPRTLRTGSGGRAPTPGKWNTVSADLGALAGKRVREVRLRYEDAHARPGAHPTGWIDDIAIGKPLVDDSTPWSYLDTPGIDPARGDQDRTTWTRTGFEAGDVPWKTAAGPFGVKNDGTDLGDGFPVRTGLKLRKDTGDSVEAYFFRTSFSVDRAFLGSVTGLLGTVVYDDTVTVYLNGSRVAGHGDGEIEKNLQYQTPDGTPGAGDPVVARFGIPVSALREGTNTLAVEVHQCDSTSSDAYFRFGSLAPTTDSLPFTDERLGAFYASDTQPTAPGGGDYFTWLLRSFDTARNTPSVMGANETLPKGTAYEELTALNDRTVVDINNAPSGPTDPRVRKALVDGAGSPYRTMADGLGGTLGRLYEQALKNGELPKTQALLSGRVEHTPDSTADWYQTAKNTYQYKRPFVRMGFTGDQGLIEQWDSPGGYDGLARDGSFPSGHTSHGYAQGIVLATLLPELAPQILARASEYGDNRVLLAFHYPTDIMGGRVVGQKTAQLRWSDPEFRTLLEQAKTELETVLAQKCREAGAGDSPARCAGDGKSYLPTDEALTVYRQRMTYGYPHIGAENRPPAVPDGAEDLLRTAHPKLGDGQRRAVLAATQLPSGSVLDEQGDGGSWQRIDLAAAMAAKVTAHHDGTLTVNGVRVSAEGVPVGR
;
A
#
# COMPACT_ATOMS: atom_id res chain seq x y z
N MET A 1 63.93 -54.71 -16.12
CA MET A 1 63.17 -55.35 -17.22
C MET A 1 62.46 -54.24 -17.97
N LEU A 2 62.89 -54.01 -19.22
CA LEU A 2 62.36 -53.17 -20.32
C LEU A 2 61.84 -51.75 -19.97
N ALA A 3 62.47 -50.61 -20.31
CA ALA A 3 63.02 -50.10 -21.59
C ALA A 3 61.97 -50.11 -22.72
N VAL A 4 61.59 -49.00 -23.39
CA VAL A 4 62.32 -48.36 -24.52
C VAL A 4 61.47 -47.17 -25.06
N VAL A 5 62.00 -45.93 -25.09
CA VAL A 5 62.39 -45.04 -26.24
C VAL A 5 61.23 -44.33 -27.00
N LEU A 6 61.06 -42.99 -27.01
CA LEU A 6 61.80 -41.82 -27.59
C LEU A 6 61.54 -41.57 -29.09
N VAL A 7 60.92 -40.43 -29.45
CA VAL A 7 61.22 -39.48 -30.58
C VAL A 7 60.42 -38.18 -30.27
N ALA A 8 60.95 -37.00 -29.90
CA ALA A 8 61.97 -36.09 -30.44
C ALA A 8 61.54 -35.27 -31.68
N GLY A 9 61.26 -33.98 -31.47
CA GLY A 9 61.08 -32.94 -32.50
C GLY A 9 61.10 -31.53 -31.86
N SER A 10 62.11 -30.75 -32.19
CA SER A 10 62.70 -29.62 -31.45
C SER A 10 62.19 -28.19 -31.78
N LEU A 11 62.13 -27.36 -30.74
CA LEU A 11 62.52 -25.93 -30.57
C LEU A 11 62.44 -24.92 -31.74
N GLY A 12 61.78 -23.79 -31.45
CA GLY A 12 62.00 -22.49 -32.11
C GLY A 12 61.45 -21.33 -31.26
N VAL A 13 62.35 -20.47 -30.80
CA VAL A 13 62.15 -19.36 -29.85
C VAL A 13 61.48 -18.16 -30.51
N GLY A 14 60.58 -17.47 -29.79
CA GLY A 14 60.06 -16.15 -30.18
C GLY A 14 59.29 -15.48 -29.04
N THR A 15 59.98 -14.64 -28.27
CA THR A 15 59.45 -13.83 -27.19
C THR A 15 58.37 -12.85 -27.67
N ALA A 16 57.16 -12.94 -27.12
CA ALA A 16 56.22 -11.82 -27.07
C ALA A 16 55.78 -11.64 -25.61
N SER A 17 56.09 -10.46 -25.09
CA SER A 17 55.77 -9.98 -23.75
C SER A 17 54.29 -10.12 -23.43
N ALA A 18 53.93 -11.07 -22.58
CA ALA A 18 52.68 -11.02 -21.84
C ALA A 18 52.82 -9.94 -20.75
N ALA A 19 52.41 -8.72 -21.07
CA ALA A 19 52.03 -7.75 -20.06
C ALA A 19 50.80 -8.32 -19.33
N GLY A 20 51.06 -9.03 -18.23
CA GLY A 20 50.03 -9.46 -17.29
C GLY A 20 49.47 -8.23 -16.58
N GLY A 21 48.45 -7.63 -17.17
CA GLY A 21 47.47 -6.89 -16.40
C GLY A 21 46.46 -7.90 -15.88
N GLU A 22 46.53 -8.25 -14.60
CA GLU A 22 45.39 -8.81 -13.90
C GLU A 22 44.25 -7.79 -13.99
N GLY A 23 43.34 -8.02 -14.93
CA GLY A 23 42.11 -7.25 -15.03
C GLY A 23 41.29 -7.53 -13.79
N VAL A 24 41.31 -6.60 -12.83
CA VAL A 24 40.32 -6.52 -11.75
C VAL A 24 38.95 -6.58 -12.43
N ALA A 25 38.20 -7.67 -12.19
CA ALA A 25 36.87 -7.86 -12.74
C ALA A 25 36.05 -6.58 -12.54
N ALA A 26 35.48 -6.04 -13.62
CA ALA A 26 34.72 -4.81 -13.56
C ALA A 26 33.51 -5.04 -12.66
N GLU A 27 33.42 -4.31 -11.55
CA GLU A 27 32.23 -4.37 -10.70
C GLU A 27 31.03 -3.84 -11.50
N THR A 28 29.97 -4.64 -11.55
CA THR A 28 28.70 -4.31 -12.20
C THR A 28 27.86 -3.42 -11.28
N GLY A 29 27.24 -2.40 -11.85
CA GLY A 29 26.40 -1.45 -11.11
C GLY A 29 24.99 -1.99 -10.89
N GLY A 30 24.39 -1.62 -9.76
CA GLY A 30 22.97 -1.81 -9.51
C GLY A 30 22.12 -0.75 -10.24
N TYR A 31 20.81 -0.81 -9.98
CA TYR A 31 19.85 0.12 -10.54
C TYR A 31 18.91 0.69 -9.48
N TRP A 32 18.54 1.94 -9.65
CA TRP A 32 17.39 2.54 -9.00
C TRP A 32 16.82 3.61 -9.93
N ALA A 33 15.50 3.68 -10.08
CA ALA A 33 14.88 4.74 -10.83
C ALA A 33 13.50 5.11 -10.29
N THR A 34 13.02 6.29 -10.69
CA THR A 34 11.69 6.80 -10.39
C THR A 34 11.29 7.85 -11.43
N SER A 35 10.06 7.76 -11.93
CA SER A 35 9.39 8.79 -12.75
C SER A 35 8.12 9.32 -12.07
N TYR A 36 7.81 8.89 -10.85
CA TYR A 36 6.67 9.40 -10.06
C TYR A 36 5.26 9.25 -10.66
N GLU A 37 5.16 8.54 -11.78
CA GLU A 37 3.92 8.20 -12.46
C GLU A 37 2.85 7.60 -11.53
N PRO A 38 1.56 7.81 -11.82
CA PRO A 38 0.47 7.13 -11.11
C PRO A 38 0.70 5.62 -11.04
N GLY A 39 0.42 5.02 -9.88
CA GLY A 39 0.67 3.60 -9.64
C GLY A 39 2.13 3.24 -9.32
N THR A 40 3.07 4.19 -9.38
CA THR A 40 4.45 3.97 -8.91
C THR A 40 4.64 4.41 -7.45
N PRO A 41 5.66 3.87 -6.76
CA PRO A 41 6.03 4.34 -5.42
C PRO A 41 6.29 5.85 -5.33
N ARG A 42 5.45 6.56 -4.58
CA ARG A 42 5.60 8.00 -4.29
C ARG A 42 6.23 8.24 -2.93
N PRO A 43 7.25 9.12 -2.81
CA PRO A 43 7.80 9.51 -1.52
C PRO A 43 6.74 10.13 -0.60
N ALA A 44 6.89 9.94 0.71
CA ALA A 44 6.00 10.58 1.70
C ALA A 44 6.25 12.09 1.86
N GLY A 45 7.39 12.57 1.37
CA GLY A 45 7.81 13.96 1.48
C GLY A 45 9.27 14.13 1.08
N PHE A 46 9.71 15.38 1.11
CA PHE A 46 11.01 15.81 0.61
C PHE A 46 11.71 16.68 1.66
N PRO A 47 12.38 16.09 2.66
CA PRO A 47 12.91 16.84 3.78
C PRO A 47 14.11 17.69 3.37
N ALA A 48 14.25 18.85 3.99
CA ALA A 48 15.41 19.72 3.81
C ALA A 48 16.69 19.05 4.32
N ARG A 49 17.81 19.32 3.66
CA ARG A 49 19.16 18.94 4.11
C ARG A 49 19.99 20.17 4.44
N GLY A 50 20.17 20.43 5.73
CA GLY A 50 20.90 21.60 6.21
C GLY A 50 20.13 22.91 6.02
N PRO A 51 20.74 24.06 6.39
CA PRO A 51 20.07 25.34 6.29
C PRO A 51 19.97 25.83 4.85
N ALA A 52 18.78 26.30 4.46
CA ALA A 52 18.62 27.08 3.25
C ALA A 52 19.16 28.52 3.46
N ARG A 53 19.43 29.21 2.35
CA ARG A 53 19.88 30.60 2.34
C ARG A 53 19.05 31.40 1.35
N ASN A 54 18.54 32.55 1.79
CA ASN A 54 17.88 33.56 0.94
C ASN A 54 16.73 33.00 0.07
N LEU A 55 16.12 31.89 0.50
CA LEU A 55 15.05 31.20 -0.19
C LEU A 55 13.94 30.89 0.77
N ARG A 56 12.75 30.76 0.21
CA ARG A 56 11.59 30.24 0.90
C ARG A 56 10.81 29.34 -0.04
N GLY A 57 10.72 28.06 0.28
CA GLY A 57 9.99 27.08 -0.53
C GLY A 57 8.47 27.23 -0.45
N GLU A 58 7.81 26.86 -1.55
CA GLU A 58 6.36 26.69 -1.62
C GLU A 58 5.98 25.25 -1.29
N THR A 59 5.02 25.05 -0.41
CA THR A 59 4.60 23.71 0.02
C THR A 59 3.11 23.52 -0.21
N THR A 60 2.69 22.26 -0.33
CA THR A 60 1.28 21.86 -0.29
C THR A 60 0.81 21.53 1.13
N GLN A 61 1.62 21.81 2.16
CA GLN A 61 1.29 21.49 3.55
C GLN A 61 0.00 22.15 4.03
N VAL A 62 -0.40 23.30 3.46
CA VAL A 62 -1.66 23.95 3.84
C VAL A 62 -2.85 23.02 3.56
N THR A 63 -2.90 22.37 2.39
CA THR A 63 -3.94 21.37 2.06
C THR A 63 -3.97 20.22 3.05
N THR A 64 -2.82 19.70 3.48
CA THR A 64 -2.79 18.56 4.41
C THR A 64 -3.31 18.91 5.82
N THR A 65 -3.51 20.19 6.12
CA THR A 65 -4.15 20.66 7.35
C THR A 65 -5.66 20.82 7.24
N VAL A 66 -6.27 20.58 6.07
CA VAL A 66 -7.73 20.56 5.92
C VAL A 66 -8.29 19.49 6.86
N ARG A 67 -9.20 19.93 7.73
CA ARG A 67 -9.88 19.09 8.72
C ARG A 67 -11.25 18.65 8.23
N ASP A 68 -11.91 19.52 7.47
CA ASP A 68 -13.29 19.37 7.04
C ASP A 68 -13.47 20.09 5.71
N VAL A 69 -14.28 19.50 4.84
CA VAL A 69 -14.66 20.05 3.54
C VAL A 69 -16.18 20.09 3.48
N HIS A 70 -16.73 21.29 3.28
CA HIS A 70 -18.17 21.50 3.23
C HIS A 70 -18.62 21.98 1.85
N SER A 71 -19.74 21.42 1.37
CA SER A 71 -20.51 21.94 0.25
C SER A 71 -21.99 21.60 0.43
N ALA A 72 -22.87 22.42 -0.15
CA ALA A 72 -24.29 22.11 -0.30
C ALA A 72 -24.55 20.93 -1.26
N HIS A 73 -23.56 20.55 -2.08
CA HIS A 73 -23.66 19.45 -3.04
C HIS A 73 -22.56 18.39 -2.82
N PRO A 74 -22.53 17.71 -1.65
CA PRO A 74 -21.35 16.98 -1.22
C PRO A 74 -21.14 15.63 -1.91
N ASN A 75 -22.19 15.06 -2.55
CA ASN A 75 -22.17 13.68 -3.07
C ASN A 75 -21.72 12.64 -2.03
N ALA A 76 -22.16 12.81 -0.77
CA ALA A 76 -21.64 12.12 0.43
C ALA A 76 -21.80 10.58 0.45
N THR A 77 -22.56 10.01 -0.49
CA THR A 77 -22.73 8.57 -0.64
C THR A 77 -21.62 7.91 -1.47
N SER A 78 -20.84 8.69 -2.21
CA SER A 78 -19.75 8.17 -3.05
C SER A 78 -18.40 8.36 -2.36
N ALA A 79 -17.63 7.27 -2.21
CA ALA A 79 -16.28 7.34 -1.66
C ALA A 79 -15.24 7.91 -2.65
N THR A 80 -15.53 7.91 -3.95
CA THR A 80 -14.60 8.35 -5.01
C THR A 80 -15.05 9.62 -5.74
N GLU A 81 -16.27 10.08 -5.46
CA GLU A 81 -16.86 11.29 -6.07
C GLU A 81 -17.39 12.33 -5.06
N GLY A 82 -17.15 12.12 -3.77
CA GLY A 82 -17.52 13.02 -2.67
C GLY A 82 -16.69 14.30 -2.61
N VAL A 83 -17.21 15.34 -1.97
CA VAL A 83 -16.54 16.66 -1.84
C VAL A 83 -15.21 16.59 -1.09
N GLU A 84 -15.06 15.62 -0.19
CA GLU A 84 -13.84 15.35 0.55
C GLU A 84 -12.64 15.05 -0.35
N ASN A 85 -12.88 14.52 -1.55
CA ASN A 85 -11.83 14.19 -2.51
C ASN A 85 -11.15 15.43 -3.09
N LEU A 86 -11.74 16.62 -2.95
CA LEU A 86 -11.05 17.85 -3.38
C LEU A 86 -9.72 18.10 -2.65
N ALA A 87 -9.57 17.56 -1.43
CA ALA A 87 -8.44 17.85 -0.55
C ALA A 87 -7.48 16.66 -0.38
N ASP A 88 -7.65 15.58 -1.14
CA ASP A 88 -6.90 14.34 -0.99
C ASP A 88 -5.60 14.30 -1.83
N GLN A 89 -5.40 15.26 -2.73
CA GLN A 89 -4.26 15.37 -3.64
C GLN A 89 -4.15 14.17 -4.58
N ASP A 90 -5.29 13.55 -4.91
CA ASP A 90 -5.42 12.42 -5.80
C ASP A 90 -6.24 12.81 -7.05
N SER A 91 -5.57 12.88 -8.20
CA SER A 91 -6.26 13.15 -9.46
C SER A 91 -7.13 11.98 -9.95
N GLY A 92 -7.06 10.82 -9.29
CA GLY A 92 -7.87 9.64 -9.58
C GLY A 92 -9.25 9.64 -8.92
N THR A 93 -9.47 10.49 -7.91
CA THR A 93 -10.77 10.76 -7.30
C THR A 93 -11.27 12.13 -7.75
N LYS A 94 -12.53 12.46 -7.44
CA LYS A 94 -13.07 13.78 -7.74
C LYS A 94 -14.16 14.19 -6.77
N TRP A 95 -14.52 15.46 -6.79
CA TRP A 95 -15.83 15.91 -6.39
C TRP A 95 -16.73 16.05 -7.61
N PHE A 96 -17.79 15.25 -7.66
CA PHE A 96 -18.85 15.40 -8.65
C PHE A 96 -20.09 15.97 -7.97
N ALA A 97 -20.33 17.27 -8.16
CA ALA A 97 -21.47 17.98 -7.59
C ALA A 97 -22.74 17.68 -8.41
N ARG A 98 -23.15 16.40 -8.44
CA ARG A 98 -24.17 15.83 -9.35
C ARG A 98 -25.48 16.61 -9.43
N ASP A 99 -25.91 17.19 -8.31
CA ASP A 99 -27.20 17.85 -8.15
C ASP A 99 -27.05 19.39 -7.99
N SER A 100 -25.89 19.95 -8.38
CA SER A 100 -25.61 21.38 -8.25
C SER A 100 -26.22 22.27 -9.34
N GLY A 101 -26.54 21.69 -10.50
CA GLY A 101 -26.86 22.48 -11.68
C GLY A 101 -25.61 23.18 -12.27
N ARG A 102 -25.84 24.09 -13.21
CA ARG A 102 -24.76 24.87 -13.82
C ARG A 102 -24.35 26.01 -12.88
N PRO A 103 -23.07 26.15 -12.52
CA PRO A 103 -22.62 27.30 -11.75
C PRO A 103 -22.77 28.60 -12.55
N THR A 104 -23.29 29.64 -11.90
CA THR A 104 -23.43 31.01 -12.42
C THR A 104 -23.09 32.02 -11.31
N ASP A 105 -23.00 33.32 -11.64
CA ASP A 105 -22.82 34.36 -10.63
C ASP A 105 -24.00 34.42 -9.62
N ASP A 106 -25.23 34.20 -10.10
CA ASP A 106 -26.45 34.18 -9.27
C ASP A 106 -26.67 32.85 -8.51
N GLY A 107 -25.98 31.79 -8.94
CA GLY A 107 -26.07 30.45 -8.38
C GLY A 107 -24.69 29.79 -8.32
N PRO A 108 -23.76 30.29 -7.50
CA PRO A 108 -22.42 29.74 -7.42
C PRO A 108 -22.43 28.40 -6.70
N VAL A 109 -21.54 27.52 -7.13
CA VAL A 109 -21.27 26.25 -6.45
C VAL A 109 -19.99 26.42 -5.64
N HIS A 110 -20.00 26.02 -4.37
CA HIS A 110 -18.87 26.27 -3.47
C HIS A 110 -18.38 25.02 -2.76
N ALA A 111 -17.09 25.03 -2.45
CA ALA A 111 -16.45 24.15 -1.49
C ALA A 111 -15.73 25.01 -0.44
N ILE A 112 -15.87 24.64 0.83
CA ILE A 112 -15.28 25.36 1.97
C ILE A 112 -14.34 24.42 2.71
N TYR A 113 -13.07 24.79 2.78
CA TYR A 113 -12.07 24.13 3.60
C TYR A 113 -12.02 24.76 4.97
N THR A 114 -12.06 23.93 6.01
CA THR A 114 -11.70 24.32 7.38
C THR A 114 -10.36 23.73 7.75
N LEU A 115 -9.37 24.57 8.03
CA LEU A 115 -8.04 24.13 8.45
C LEU A 115 -8.01 23.81 9.95
N ARG A 116 -7.11 22.91 10.35
CA ARG A 116 -6.83 22.59 11.77
C ARG A 116 -6.36 23.80 12.56
N ALA A 117 -5.60 24.69 11.93
CA ALA A 117 -5.16 25.97 12.48
C ALA A 117 -5.05 27.01 11.34
N PRO A 118 -5.16 28.32 11.63
CA PRO A 118 -5.02 29.35 10.60
C PRO A 118 -3.66 29.29 9.89
N ALA A 119 -3.68 29.23 8.57
CA ALA A 119 -2.49 29.21 7.71
C ALA A 119 -2.66 30.16 6.54
N ALA A 120 -1.57 30.63 5.94
CA ALA A 120 -1.60 31.50 4.77
C ALA A 120 -1.37 30.69 3.49
N ALA A 121 -2.34 30.71 2.59
CA ALA A 121 -2.15 30.24 1.23
C ALA A 121 -1.49 31.35 0.40
N THR A 122 -0.35 31.05 -0.21
CA THR A 122 0.38 31.92 -1.16
C THR A 122 -0.01 31.66 -2.62
N GLY A 123 -0.78 30.60 -2.85
CA GLY A 123 -1.31 30.22 -4.15
C GLY A 123 -2.20 29.00 -4.01
N TYR A 124 -2.70 28.49 -5.11
CA TYR A 124 -3.46 27.25 -5.17
C TYR A 124 -3.33 26.60 -6.55
N SER A 125 -3.77 25.36 -6.66
CA SER A 125 -3.99 24.70 -7.95
C SER A 125 -5.36 24.08 -8.03
N LEU A 126 -5.89 23.98 -9.24
CA LEU A 126 -7.08 23.22 -9.58
C LEU A 126 -6.70 22.12 -10.57
N THR A 127 -7.23 20.93 -10.36
CA THR A 127 -6.98 19.75 -11.20
C THR A 127 -8.27 19.30 -11.88
N SER A 128 -8.28 19.19 -13.21
CA SER A 128 -9.46 18.67 -13.94
C SER A 128 -9.73 17.21 -13.59
N ALA A 129 -11.01 16.81 -13.59
CA ALA A 129 -11.40 15.43 -13.34
C ALA A 129 -11.08 14.49 -14.53
N ASN A 130 -11.58 13.25 -14.52
CA ASN A 130 -11.23 12.21 -15.49
C ASN A 130 -12.22 12.02 -16.66
N ASP A 131 -13.51 12.36 -16.53
CA ASP A 131 -14.55 11.98 -17.52
C ASP A 131 -15.11 13.07 -18.48
N ALA A 132 -15.57 14.25 -18.02
CA ALA A 132 -16.20 15.27 -18.88
C ALA A 132 -15.68 16.73 -18.73
N ALA A 133 -15.06 17.28 -19.79
CA ALA A 133 -14.53 18.65 -19.82
C ALA A 133 -15.57 19.78 -19.61
N PRO A 134 -16.82 19.72 -20.11
CA PRO A 134 -17.81 20.78 -19.90
C PRO A 134 -18.16 21.06 -18.44
N ARG A 135 -17.90 20.09 -17.55
CA ARG A 135 -18.17 20.16 -16.12
C ARG A 135 -17.05 20.84 -15.33
N ASP A 136 -15.86 21.02 -15.92
CA ASP A 136 -14.69 21.57 -15.21
C ASP A 136 -14.88 23.09 -14.95
N PRO A 137 -14.34 23.65 -13.85
CA PRO A 137 -14.46 25.08 -13.55
C PRO A 137 -13.80 25.95 -14.62
N ALA A 138 -14.45 27.05 -14.99
CA ALA A 138 -13.94 28.04 -15.93
C ALA A 138 -13.91 29.47 -15.36
N ALA A 139 -14.61 29.71 -14.24
CA ALA A 139 -14.56 30.96 -13.51
C ALA A 139 -14.83 30.72 -12.02
N TRP A 140 -14.07 31.37 -11.13
CA TRP A 140 -14.22 31.24 -9.70
C TRP A 140 -13.58 32.40 -8.92
N THR A 141 -13.89 32.46 -7.64
CA THR A 141 -13.25 33.33 -6.65
C THR A 141 -12.74 32.49 -5.49
N VAL A 142 -11.52 32.74 -5.04
CA VAL A 142 -10.97 32.18 -3.80
C VAL A 142 -11.09 33.21 -2.69
N LEU A 143 -11.67 32.80 -1.56
CA LEU A 143 -11.91 33.67 -0.40
C LEU A 143 -11.35 33.07 0.89
N GLY A 144 -11.07 33.92 1.88
CA GLY A 144 -10.62 33.53 3.21
C GLY A 144 -11.42 34.17 4.34
N SER A 145 -11.60 33.45 5.46
CA SER A 145 -12.21 33.96 6.69
C SER A 145 -11.62 33.28 7.93
N ASP A 146 -11.60 33.99 9.06
CA ASP A 146 -11.25 33.45 10.38
C ASP A 146 -12.48 33.17 11.26
N ARG A 147 -13.70 33.47 10.75
CA ARG A 147 -14.93 33.30 11.52
C ARG A 147 -15.46 31.87 11.34
N ASP A 148 -15.54 31.11 12.43
CA ASP A 148 -16.07 29.73 12.42
C ASP A 148 -17.50 29.62 11.86
N ALA A 149 -18.32 30.67 11.96
CA ALA A 149 -19.65 30.71 11.37
C ALA A 149 -19.61 30.60 9.83
N ALA A 150 -18.59 31.17 9.19
CA ALA A 150 -18.42 31.13 7.75
C ALA A 150 -18.18 29.71 7.21
N ALA A 151 -17.71 28.77 8.06
CA ALA A 151 -17.53 27.37 7.68
C ALA A 151 -18.83 26.67 7.23
N LYS A 152 -19.99 27.20 7.64
CA LYS A 152 -21.32 26.66 7.34
C LYS A 152 -22.20 27.62 6.54
N ASP A 153 -21.68 28.79 6.22
CA ASP A 153 -22.41 29.84 5.50
C ASP A 153 -21.50 30.45 4.43
N ALA A 154 -21.76 30.04 3.20
CA ALA A 154 -21.00 30.47 2.04
C ALA A 154 -21.13 31.97 1.75
N ASP A 155 -22.17 32.61 2.27
CA ASP A 155 -22.49 34.02 2.02
C ASP A 155 -22.17 34.92 3.23
N ASP A 156 -21.50 34.37 4.26
CA ASP A 156 -21.11 35.14 5.44
C ASP A 156 -20.27 36.38 5.04
N PRO A 157 -20.60 37.60 5.50
CA PRO A 157 -19.93 38.83 5.10
C PRO A 157 -18.46 38.94 5.57
N SER A 158 -17.99 37.99 6.39
CA SER A 158 -16.59 37.90 6.82
C SER A 158 -15.64 37.44 5.71
N TRP A 159 -16.14 36.78 4.66
CA TRP A 159 -15.31 36.34 3.54
C TRP A 159 -14.55 37.50 2.89
N LYS A 160 -13.26 37.30 2.67
CA LYS A 160 -12.36 38.23 1.97
C LYS A 160 -11.84 37.60 0.70
N VAL A 161 -12.04 38.28 -0.42
CA VAL A 161 -11.49 37.86 -1.72
C VAL A 161 -9.96 37.85 -1.63
N LEU A 162 -9.38 36.72 -2.03
CA LEU A 162 -7.95 36.49 -2.12
C LEU A 162 -7.48 36.47 -3.57
N ASP A 163 -8.31 35.88 -4.44
CA ASP A 163 -8.04 35.76 -5.86
C ASP A 163 -9.34 35.57 -6.66
N GLN A 164 -9.33 35.89 -7.94
CA GLN A 164 -10.45 35.72 -8.87
C GLN A 164 -9.93 35.41 -10.27
N GLU A 165 -10.49 34.36 -10.87
CA GLU A 165 -10.07 33.85 -12.17
C GLU A 165 -11.27 33.63 -13.09
N GLU A 166 -11.10 33.92 -14.37
CA GLU A 166 -12.14 33.82 -15.39
C GLU A 166 -11.59 33.31 -16.73
N GLY A 167 -12.44 32.65 -17.51
CA GLY A 167 -12.09 32.17 -18.85
C GLY A 167 -11.08 31.03 -18.87
N GLN A 168 -10.91 30.36 -17.74
CA GLN A 168 -9.95 29.28 -17.55
C GLN A 168 -10.36 28.02 -18.29
N ARG A 169 -9.37 27.19 -18.66
CA ARG A 169 -9.56 25.92 -19.35
C ARG A 169 -8.48 24.92 -18.96
N PHE A 170 -8.85 23.65 -19.04
CA PHE A 170 -7.95 22.50 -18.96
C PHE A 170 -7.83 21.90 -20.36
N GLY A 171 -6.61 21.79 -20.86
CA GLY A 171 -6.28 21.23 -22.17
C GLY A 171 -6.38 19.70 -22.21
N THR A 172 -6.11 19.04 -21.08
CA THR A 172 -6.24 17.59 -20.92
C THR A 172 -6.93 17.24 -19.58
N ARG A 173 -7.37 15.99 -19.43
CA ARG A 173 -7.94 15.50 -18.16
C ARG A 173 -6.83 15.22 -17.16
N GLY A 174 -7.11 15.40 -15.87
CA GLY A 174 -6.08 15.34 -14.81
C GLY A 174 -5.12 16.53 -14.77
N GLN A 175 -5.24 17.50 -15.68
CA GLN A 175 -4.34 18.65 -15.75
C GLN A 175 -4.47 19.55 -14.50
N SER A 176 -3.34 19.87 -13.88
CA SER A 176 -3.23 20.92 -12.86
C SER A 176 -2.86 22.29 -13.45
N ASN A 177 -3.64 23.31 -13.12
CA ASN A 177 -3.31 24.72 -13.35
C ASN A 177 -3.00 25.42 -12.03
N PHE A 178 -2.08 26.40 -12.05
CA PHE A 178 -1.49 27.02 -10.87
C PHE A 178 -1.75 28.51 -10.82
N TYR A 179 -2.16 29.01 -9.66
CA TYR A 179 -2.57 30.39 -9.47
C TYR A 179 -1.88 30.96 -8.22
N ALA A 180 -1.37 32.19 -8.32
CA ALA A 180 -0.73 32.89 -7.21
C ALA A 180 -1.77 33.72 -6.45
N ILE A 181 -1.59 33.86 -5.13
CA ILE A 181 -2.34 34.83 -4.33
C ILE A 181 -1.41 36.00 -4.05
N ASP A 182 -1.73 37.17 -4.62
CA ASP A 182 -0.87 38.35 -4.56
C ASP A 182 -0.65 38.87 -3.13
N ALA A 183 -1.71 38.81 -2.30
CA ALA A 183 -1.72 39.33 -0.94
C ALA A 183 -2.09 38.25 0.08
N PRO A 184 -1.22 37.26 0.32
CA PRO A 184 -1.53 36.12 1.17
C PRO A 184 -1.73 36.56 2.62
N ARG A 185 -2.79 36.03 3.25
CA ARG A 185 -3.11 36.24 4.66
C ARG A 185 -3.43 34.91 5.32
N ARG A 186 -3.23 34.85 6.64
CA ARG A 186 -3.59 33.66 7.41
C ARG A 186 -5.10 33.65 7.62
N TYR A 187 -5.74 32.55 7.23
CA TYR A 187 -7.15 32.30 7.47
C TYR A 187 -7.35 30.87 7.98
N ARG A 188 -8.39 30.66 8.79
CA ARG A 188 -8.84 29.33 9.20
C ARG A 188 -9.72 28.64 8.15
N HIS A 189 -10.50 29.42 7.41
CA HIS A 189 -11.42 28.92 6.39
C HIS A 189 -11.05 29.49 5.03
N TYR A 190 -11.12 28.65 4.02
CA TYR A 190 -10.94 29.02 2.62
C TYR A 190 -12.16 28.56 1.83
N GLN A 191 -12.66 29.40 0.93
CA GLN A 191 -13.77 29.08 0.05
C GLN A 191 -13.31 29.14 -1.41
N LEU A 192 -13.61 28.09 -2.16
CA LEU A 192 -13.62 28.10 -3.62
C LEU A 192 -15.05 28.31 -4.07
N ARG A 193 -15.33 29.47 -4.66
CA ARG A 193 -16.66 29.86 -5.15
C ARG A 193 -16.65 29.85 -6.67
N ILE A 194 -17.25 28.82 -7.27
CA ILE A 194 -17.23 28.60 -8.72
C ILE A 194 -18.48 29.25 -9.33
N THR A 195 -18.26 30.19 -10.25
CA THR A 195 -19.30 30.98 -10.91
C THR A 195 -19.47 30.63 -12.39
N GLY A 196 -18.66 29.70 -12.90
CA GLY A 196 -18.82 29.17 -14.26
C GLY A 196 -18.05 27.88 -14.48
N ASN A 197 -18.58 27.04 -15.36
CA ASN A 197 -17.93 25.81 -15.86
C ASN A 197 -17.60 25.94 -17.36
N CYS A 198 -16.90 24.96 -17.92
CA CYS A 198 -16.51 24.97 -19.33
C CYS A 198 -17.66 24.64 -20.31
N ALA A 199 -18.93 24.64 -19.86
CA ALA A 199 -20.09 24.18 -20.63
C ALA A 199 -20.16 24.73 -22.06
N GLU A 200 -20.06 26.04 -22.26
CA GLU A 200 -20.18 26.65 -23.60
C GLU A 200 -18.86 26.65 -24.38
N ARG A 201 -17.80 26.10 -23.79
CA ARG A 201 -16.41 26.28 -24.20
C ARG A 201 -15.71 24.96 -24.50
N CYS A 202 -16.20 23.86 -23.96
CA CYS A 202 -15.68 22.51 -24.08
C CYS A 202 -16.72 21.58 -24.74
N GLU A 203 -16.26 20.54 -25.43
CA GLU A 203 -17.14 19.55 -26.06
C GLU A 203 -17.68 18.55 -25.03
N GLY A 204 -18.95 18.17 -25.14
CA GLY A 204 -19.57 17.08 -24.39
C GLY A 204 -21.09 17.04 -24.52
N SER A 205 -21.76 16.21 -23.70
CA SER A 205 -23.21 16.03 -23.80
C SER A 205 -23.98 17.19 -23.19
N ALA A 206 -25.22 17.43 -23.64
CA ALA A 206 -26.09 18.46 -23.05
C ALA A 206 -26.30 18.27 -21.53
N GLY A 207 -26.24 17.03 -21.04
CA GLY A 207 -26.32 16.73 -19.61
C GLY A 207 -25.05 17.07 -18.83
N ASP A 208 -23.89 17.21 -19.48
CA ASP A 208 -22.63 17.60 -18.85
C ASP A 208 -22.52 19.11 -18.67
N HIS A 209 -23.16 19.87 -19.55
CA HIS A 209 -23.14 21.32 -19.54
C HIS A 209 -23.86 21.91 -18.32
N THR A 210 -24.66 21.10 -17.61
CA THR A 210 -25.45 21.49 -16.45
C THR A 210 -24.92 20.96 -15.12
N LYS A 211 -23.67 20.49 -15.07
CA LYS A 211 -23.05 19.94 -13.85
C LYS A 211 -21.67 20.53 -13.59
N LEU A 212 -21.17 20.31 -12.39
CA LEU A 212 -19.82 20.66 -11.97
C LEU A 212 -19.06 19.43 -11.50
N GLN A 213 -17.77 19.39 -11.83
CA GLN A 213 -16.81 18.49 -11.19
C GLN A 213 -15.44 19.12 -11.06
N LEU A 214 -14.61 18.56 -10.19
CA LEU A 214 -13.21 18.94 -10.03
C LEU A 214 -12.48 17.79 -9.34
N ALA A 215 -11.27 17.42 -9.79
CA ALA A 215 -10.50 16.37 -9.11
C ALA A 215 -10.00 16.86 -7.76
N ASP A 216 -9.23 17.96 -7.78
CA ASP A 216 -8.57 18.48 -6.59
C ASP A 216 -8.54 20.02 -6.58
N TRP A 217 -8.61 20.58 -5.37
CA TRP A 217 -8.27 21.96 -5.06
C TRP A 217 -7.19 21.99 -3.97
N THR A 218 -5.94 22.22 -4.37
CA THR A 218 -4.78 22.21 -3.48
C THR A 218 -4.40 23.64 -3.09
N LEU A 219 -4.54 23.97 -1.80
CA LEU A 219 -3.99 25.19 -1.21
C LEU A 219 -2.47 25.09 -1.03
N ARG A 220 -1.75 26.10 -1.52
CA ARG A 220 -0.28 26.15 -1.47
C ARG A 220 0.14 27.28 -0.55
N GLY A 221 1.19 27.06 0.24
CA GLY A 221 1.68 28.05 1.19
C GLY A 221 3.20 28.01 1.35
N SER A 222 3.79 29.15 1.66
CA SER A 222 5.19 29.21 2.10
C SER A 222 5.35 28.57 3.47
N ALA A 223 6.52 27.98 3.76
CA ALA A 223 6.86 27.41 5.07
C ALA A 223 7.07 28.48 6.20
N GLY A 224 6.27 29.56 6.21
CA GLY A 224 6.38 30.71 7.11
C GLY A 224 6.86 32.00 6.42
N SER A 225 7.25 33.02 7.20
CA SER A 225 7.94 34.22 6.69
C SER A 225 9.46 34.05 6.63
N GLU A 226 9.98 32.97 7.18
CA GLU A 226 11.41 32.71 7.34
C GLU A 226 12.01 31.98 6.14
N VAL A 227 13.34 31.89 6.15
CA VAL A 227 14.10 31.14 5.15
C VAL A 227 13.80 29.64 5.31
N SER A 228 13.51 28.98 4.20
CA SER A 228 13.24 27.54 4.15
C SER A 228 13.80 26.90 2.89
N ALA A 229 13.96 25.58 2.90
CA ALA A 229 14.34 24.84 1.71
C ALA A 229 13.31 25.01 0.60
N LEU A 230 13.77 24.86 -0.63
CA LEU A 230 12.94 24.81 -1.83
C LEU A 230 11.81 23.79 -1.62
N GLY A 231 10.60 24.18 -1.98
CA GLY A 231 9.47 23.28 -1.95
C GLY A 231 9.61 22.23 -3.03
N VAL A 232 9.29 20.98 -2.71
CA VAL A 232 9.30 19.88 -3.67
C VAL A 232 8.06 19.02 -3.44
N GLY A 233 7.40 18.61 -4.52
CA GLY A 233 6.24 17.73 -4.50
C GLY A 233 6.09 16.97 -5.81
N VAL A 234 5.49 15.78 -5.76
CA VAL A 234 5.06 15.05 -6.97
C VAL A 234 3.73 15.65 -7.42
N GLU A 235 3.64 16.06 -8.68
CA GLU A 235 2.47 16.74 -9.22
C GLU A 235 2.21 16.31 -10.68
N ASN A 236 0.97 16.46 -11.16
CA ASN A 236 0.66 16.23 -12.57
C ASN A 236 1.37 17.29 -13.44
N ALA A 237 2.10 16.83 -14.45
CA ALA A 237 2.96 17.62 -15.32
C ALA A 237 2.45 17.70 -16.77
N ASP A 238 1.21 17.31 -17.06
CA ASP A 238 0.64 17.34 -18.42
C ASP A 238 0.61 18.75 -19.01
N SER A 239 0.34 19.77 -18.18
CA SER A 239 0.32 21.18 -18.60
C SER A 239 1.67 21.67 -19.14
N VAL A 240 2.76 21.00 -18.77
CA VAL A 240 4.12 21.30 -19.22
C VAL A 240 4.70 20.24 -20.14
N GLY A 241 3.87 19.25 -20.53
CA GLY A 241 4.19 18.06 -21.31
C GLY A 241 5.25 17.21 -20.62
N ALA A 242 4.87 16.39 -19.64
CA ALA A 242 5.74 15.54 -18.82
C ALA A 242 6.86 14.83 -19.62
N ALA A 243 7.98 14.51 -18.96
CA ALA A 243 9.11 13.90 -19.64
C ALA A 243 8.76 12.46 -20.08
N ASP A 244 8.14 11.71 -19.18
CA ASP A 244 7.39 10.50 -19.42
C ASP A 244 6.04 10.57 -18.68
N GLY A 245 4.99 9.98 -19.26
CA GLY A 245 3.68 9.90 -18.62
C GLY A 245 3.03 11.24 -18.28
N SER A 246 2.65 11.42 -17.01
CA SER A 246 1.75 12.49 -16.53
C SER A 246 2.16 13.14 -15.22
N ALA A 247 3.15 12.63 -14.49
CA ALA A 247 3.53 13.14 -13.16
C ALA A 247 5.04 13.35 -13.04
N ALA A 248 5.45 14.46 -12.42
CA ALA A 248 6.86 14.77 -12.19
C ALA A 248 7.07 15.50 -10.85
N LEU A 249 8.32 15.65 -10.41
CA LEU A 249 8.63 16.49 -9.26
C LEU A 249 8.60 17.96 -9.65
N ARG A 250 7.66 18.71 -9.08
CA ARG A 250 7.72 20.17 -9.10
C ARG A 250 8.61 20.66 -7.97
N TYR A 251 9.57 21.53 -8.30
CA TYR A 251 10.27 22.34 -7.31
C TYR A 251 9.79 23.79 -7.40
N ALA A 252 9.63 24.45 -6.25
CA ALA A 252 9.13 25.82 -6.21
C ALA A 252 9.60 26.60 -4.97
N GLY A 253 9.89 27.89 -5.15
CA GLY A 253 10.18 28.80 -4.05
C GLY A 253 10.30 30.25 -4.49
N ARG A 254 10.72 31.10 -3.54
CA ARG A 254 10.90 32.53 -3.74
C ARG A 254 12.19 33.02 -3.11
N VAL A 255 12.92 33.86 -3.84
CA VAL A 255 14.11 34.57 -3.34
C VAL A 255 13.68 35.77 -2.51
N LEU A 256 14.23 35.90 -1.30
CA LEU A 256 13.78 36.90 -0.32
C LEU A 256 14.48 38.26 -0.46
N ALA A 257 15.76 38.25 -0.81
CA ALA A 257 16.63 39.42 -0.84
C ALA A 257 17.67 39.30 -1.99
N PRO A 258 18.42 40.35 -2.35
CA PRO A 258 19.47 40.23 -3.35
C PRO A 258 20.68 39.47 -2.79
N GLY A 259 21.34 38.67 -3.63
CA GLY A 259 22.58 37.94 -3.28
C GLY A 259 22.42 36.43 -3.24
N PRO A 260 23.39 35.68 -2.70
CA PRO A 260 23.41 34.23 -2.88
C PRO A 260 22.21 33.53 -2.24
N ALA A 261 21.60 32.63 -3.00
CA ALA A 261 20.47 31.78 -2.64
C ALA A 261 20.83 30.31 -2.81
N SER A 262 20.55 29.48 -1.80
CA SER A 262 20.88 28.05 -1.86
C SER A 262 19.92 27.19 -1.04
N SER A 263 19.63 26.00 -1.55
CA SER A 263 18.82 25.00 -0.87
C SER A 263 19.30 23.59 -1.22
N THR A 264 19.09 22.64 -0.31
CA THR A 264 19.25 21.22 -0.59
C THR A 264 18.08 20.45 -0.01
N VAL A 265 17.45 19.61 -0.83
CA VAL A 265 16.29 18.80 -0.50
C VAL A 265 16.61 17.35 -0.81
N VAL A 266 16.23 16.44 0.09
CA VAL A 266 16.41 15.00 -0.13
C VAL A 266 15.29 14.48 -1.00
N LEU A 267 15.62 13.94 -2.19
CA LEU A 267 14.63 13.33 -3.09
C LEU A 267 14.39 11.86 -2.75
N ARG A 268 15.45 11.15 -2.41
CA ARG A 268 15.38 9.77 -1.93
C ARG A 268 16.54 9.48 -1.00
N SER A 269 16.26 8.79 0.10
CA SER A 269 17.25 8.29 1.06
C SER A 269 17.17 6.77 1.19
N GLY A 270 18.07 6.18 1.96
CA GLY A 270 18.03 4.76 2.27
C GLY A 270 18.32 3.88 1.06
N LEU A 271 18.91 4.44 0.00
CA LEU A 271 19.32 3.69 -1.17
C LEU A 271 20.49 2.76 -0.82
N ASP A 272 20.61 1.69 -1.57
CA ASP A 272 21.73 0.78 -1.50
C ASP A 272 22.18 0.33 -2.90
N VAL A 273 22.38 1.30 -3.80
CA VAL A 273 22.68 1.02 -5.22
C VAL A 273 24.19 0.85 -5.41
N PRO A 274 24.71 -0.36 -5.68
CA PRO A 274 26.12 -0.53 -6.03
C PRO A 274 26.46 0.23 -7.30
N LEU A 275 27.64 0.84 -7.37
CA LEU A 275 28.13 1.51 -8.56
C LEU A 275 29.15 0.63 -9.28
N GLY A 276 28.99 0.54 -10.59
CA GLY A 276 29.93 -0.11 -11.50
C GLY A 276 30.50 0.87 -12.52
N ARG A 277 31.39 0.39 -13.40
CA ARG A 277 32.08 1.25 -14.38
C ARG A 277 31.16 1.92 -15.41
N GLU A 278 29.98 1.35 -15.63
CA GLU A 278 28.98 1.91 -16.57
C GLU A 278 27.84 2.65 -15.84
N SER A 279 27.89 2.75 -14.51
CA SER A 279 26.86 3.45 -13.76
C SER A 279 26.81 4.93 -14.12
N ARG A 280 25.60 5.43 -14.35
CA ARG A 280 25.33 6.84 -14.61
C ARG A 280 24.16 7.30 -13.77
N LEU A 281 24.15 8.57 -13.41
CA LEU A 281 22.93 9.28 -13.03
C LEU A 281 22.32 9.86 -14.31
N ARG A 282 21.02 9.69 -14.50
CA ARG A 282 20.24 10.33 -15.57
C ARG A 282 18.97 10.93 -14.95
N TYR A 283 18.54 12.09 -15.43
CA TYR A 283 17.26 12.71 -15.06
C TYR A 283 16.85 13.73 -16.12
N ALA A 284 15.55 13.99 -16.23
CA ALA A 284 15.01 15.10 -16.99
C ALA A 284 14.81 16.32 -16.07
N VAL A 285 15.06 17.53 -16.61
CA VAL A 285 14.82 18.78 -15.90
C VAL A 285 14.25 19.84 -16.84
N ARG A 286 13.21 20.54 -16.37
CA ARG A 286 12.56 21.65 -17.07
C ARG A 286 12.42 22.85 -16.13
N PRO A 287 13.38 23.79 -16.13
CA PRO A 287 13.20 25.07 -15.45
C PRO A 287 12.16 25.92 -16.18
N ASP A 288 11.28 26.62 -15.46
CA ASP A 288 10.30 27.50 -16.11
C ASP A 288 10.95 28.77 -16.67
N ASP A 289 11.94 29.31 -15.96
CA ASP A 289 12.66 30.52 -16.34
C ASP A 289 14.18 30.44 -16.06
N THR A 290 14.88 31.55 -16.30
CA THR A 290 16.33 31.62 -16.05
C THR A 290 16.72 31.52 -14.58
N ALA A 291 15.92 32.07 -13.65
CA ALA A 291 16.18 31.99 -12.22
C ALA A 291 16.01 30.55 -11.68
N SER A 292 15.25 29.74 -12.40
CA SER A 292 14.97 28.35 -12.09
C SER A 292 16.05 27.39 -12.60
N ALA A 293 16.90 27.81 -13.55
CA ALA A 293 17.91 26.96 -14.18
C ALA A 293 19.11 26.61 -13.28
N HIS A 294 19.13 27.11 -12.04
CA HIS A 294 20.19 26.90 -11.04
C HIS A 294 20.03 25.61 -10.21
N VAL A 295 19.26 24.65 -10.70
CA VAL A 295 19.03 23.34 -10.08
C VAL A 295 19.96 22.24 -10.60
N GLY A 296 20.24 21.25 -9.76
CA GLY A 296 20.92 20.02 -10.15
C GLY A 296 20.75 18.92 -9.11
N LEU A 297 21.03 17.67 -9.47
CA LEU A 297 20.99 16.56 -8.54
C LEU A 297 22.38 16.22 -8.00
N ASP A 298 22.48 16.00 -6.70
CA ASP A 298 23.68 15.52 -6.05
C ASP A 298 23.49 14.05 -5.63
N VAL A 299 24.55 13.25 -5.73
CA VAL A 299 24.57 11.83 -5.32
C VAL A 299 25.40 11.69 -4.05
N VAL A 300 24.82 11.12 -3.01
CA VAL A 300 25.54 10.74 -1.79
C VAL A 300 25.93 9.28 -1.88
N TYR A 301 27.22 9.00 -1.71
CA TYR A 301 27.75 7.65 -1.80
C TYR A 301 28.63 7.30 -0.61
N THR A 302 28.74 6.01 -0.33
CA THR A 302 29.57 5.44 0.74
C THR A 302 30.56 4.42 0.19
N ASP A 303 31.53 4.05 1.02
CA ASP A 303 32.28 2.81 0.81
C ASP A 303 31.34 1.58 0.87
N ARG A 304 31.84 0.40 0.45
CA ARG A 304 31.05 -0.84 0.38
C ARG A 304 30.46 -1.26 1.72
N ASP A 305 31.11 -0.93 2.83
CA ASP A 305 30.67 -1.17 4.20
C ASP A 305 29.60 -0.17 4.71
N GLY A 306 29.19 0.78 3.87
CA GLY A 306 28.22 1.82 4.21
C GLY A 306 28.80 3.00 4.99
N ARG A 307 30.12 3.07 5.20
CA ARG A 307 30.77 4.16 5.94
C ARG A 307 31.25 5.29 5.03
N HIS A 308 31.65 6.40 5.67
CA HIS A 308 32.24 7.59 5.03
C HIS A 308 31.38 8.20 3.91
N PRO A 309 30.19 8.73 4.23
CA PRO A 309 29.35 9.37 3.23
C PRO A 309 30.07 10.56 2.59
N ARG A 310 30.08 10.60 1.25
CA ARG A 310 30.60 11.68 0.42
C ARG A 310 29.53 12.13 -0.56
N THR A 311 29.60 13.39 -1.00
CA THR A 311 28.65 13.95 -1.97
C THR A 311 29.37 14.26 -3.27
N LEU A 312 28.89 13.66 -4.37
CA LEU A 312 29.24 14.06 -5.72
C LEU A 312 28.18 15.06 -6.20
N ARG A 313 28.61 16.29 -6.48
CA ARG A 313 27.75 17.27 -7.15
C ARG A 313 27.72 16.95 -8.63
N THR A 314 26.53 16.66 -9.16
CA THR A 314 26.36 16.49 -10.60
C THR A 314 25.77 17.78 -11.19
N GLY A 315 26.18 18.10 -12.41
CA GLY A 315 25.71 19.27 -13.14
C GLY A 315 25.49 18.92 -14.60
N SER A 316 24.88 19.82 -15.36
CA SER A 316 24.54 19.63 -16.78
C SER A 316 25.75 19.65 -17.74
N GLY A 317 26.95 19.28 -17.28
CA GLY A 317 28.16 19.29 -18.09
C GLY A 317 28.60 20.69 -18.55
N GLY A 318 28.20 21.75 -17.83
CA GLY A 318 28.57 23.14 -18.13
C GLY A 318 27.61 23.90 -19.05
N ARG A 319 26.53 23.28 -19.56
CA ARG A 319 25.49 23.95 -20.33
C ARG A 319 24.22 24.09 -19.49
N ALA A 320 23.81 25.31 -19.14
CA ALA A 320 22.59 25.54 -18.38
C ALA A 320 21.37 24.93 -19.11
N PRO A 321 20.43 24.28 -18.41
CA PRO A 321 19.20 23.79 -19.02
C PRO A 321 18.42 24.94 -19.69
N THR A 322 17.79 24.66 -20.83
CA THR A 322 17.01 25.67 -21.56
C THR A 322 15.66 25.88 -20.85
N PRO A 323 15.31 27.10 -20.41
CA PRO A 323 14.02 27.36 -19.78
C PRO A 323 12.82 27.02 -20.67
N GLY A 324 11.74 26.58 -20.07
CA GLY A 324 10.48 26.19 -20.72
C GLY A 324 10.51 24.86 -21.47
N LYS A 325 11.64 24.15 -21.50
CA LYS A 325 11.81 22.86 -22.21
C LYS A 325 12.41 21.79 -21.31
N TRP A 326 12.07 20.54 -21.56
CA TRP A 326 12.74 19.40 -20.94
C TRP A 326 14.16 19.24 -21.48
N ASN A 327 15.10 19.03 -20.56
CA ASN A 327 16.50 18.77 -20.85
C ASN A 327 16.89 17.49 -20.12
N THR A 328 17.48 16.53 -20.83
CA THR A 328 18.06 15.34 -20.20
C THR A 328 19.46 15.66 -19.70
N VAL A 329 19.70 15.42 -18.41
CA VAL A 329 21.03 15.45 -17.79
C VAL A 329 21.53 14.03 -17.62
N SER A 330 22.81 13.80 -17.91
CA SER A 330 23.50 12.54 -17.62
C SER A 330 24.87 12.81 -17.03
N ALA A 331 25.17 12.19 -15.90
CA ALA A 331 26.43 12.29 -15.21
C ALA A 331 27.06 10.89 -15.02
N ASP A 332 28.34 10.78 -15.38
CA ASP A 332 29.10 9.54 -15.23
C ASP A 332 29.43 9.27 -13.76
N LEU A 333 29.10 8.08 -13.27
CA LEU A 333 29.42 7.59 -11.93
C LEU A 333 30.46 6.46 -11.98
N GLY A 334 30.98 6.09 -13.15
CA GLY A 334 31.88 4.95 -13.33
C GLY A 334 33.19 5.05 -12.54
N ALA A 335 33.68 6.26 -12.29
CA ALA A 335 34.83 6.51 -11.43
C ALA A 335 34.60 6.13 -9.95
N LEU A 336 33.34 5.92 -9.56
CA LEU A 336 32.92 5.50 -8.22
C LEU A 336 32.63 3.99 -8.15
N ALA A 337 33.08 3.19 -9.12
CA ALA A 337 32.92 1.74 -9.09
C ALA A 337 33.34 1.14 -7.73
N GLY A 338 32.49 0.29 -7.15
CA GLY A 338 32.63 -0.29 -5.81
C GLY A 338 32.23 0.56 -4.63
N LYS A 339 31.64 1.73 -4.90
CA LYS A 339 30.88 2.51 -3.92
C LYS A 339 29.39 2.18 -4.02
N ARG A 340 28.61 2.69 -3.07
CA ARG A 340 27.15 2.53 -3.04
C ARG A 340 26.47 3.87 -2.89
N VAL A 341 25.45 4.14 -3.70
CA VAL A 341 24.61 5.34 -3.55
C VAL A 341 23.64 5.11 -2.40
N ARG A 342 23.56 6.11 -1.51
CA ARG A 342 22.69 6.14 -0.34
C ARG A 342 21.56 7.15 -0.44
N GLU A 343 21.77 8.20 -1.22
CA GLU A 343 20.84 9.33 -1.28
C GLU A 343 20.95 10.08 -2.61
N VAL A 344 19.83 10.59 -3.11
CA VAL A 344 19.75 11.57 -4.20
C VAL A 344 19.17 12.85 -3.63
N ARG A 345 19.82 13.98 -3.89
CA ARG A 345 19.43 15.30 -3.39
C ARG A 345 19.20 16.29 -4.52
N LEU A 346 18.15 17.08 -4.43
CA LEU A 346 17.98 18.28 -5.24
C LEU A 346 18.76 19.43 -4.60
N ARG A 347 19.67 20.03 -5.37
CA ARG A 347 20.40 21.24 -5.01
C ARG A 347 19.91 22.42 -5.87
N TYR A 348 19.68 23.56 -5.23
CA TYR A 348 19.54 24.86 -5.88
C TYR A 348 20.66 25.76 -5.39
N GLU A 349 21.35 26.45 -6.31
CA GLU A 349 22.46 27.35 -5.97
C GLU A 349 22.61 28.48 -7.00
N ASP A 350 22.23 29.70 -6.61
CA ASP A 350 22.40 30.92 -7.38
C ASP A 350 23.23 31.93 -6.57
N ALA A 351 24.42 32.29 -7.06
CA ALA A 351 25.30 33.24 -6.39
C ALA A 351 24.80 34.69 -6.47
N HIS A 352 23.90 35.01 -7.41
CA HIS A 352 23.50 36.37 -7.77
C HIS A 352 21.98 36.50 -7.88
N ALA A 353 21.25 35.83 -6.99
CA ALA A 353 19.80 35.78 -7.02
C ALA A 353 19.17 37.16 -6.85
N ARG A 354 18.13 37.42 -7.65
CA ARG A 354 17.37 38.67 -7.63
C ARG A 354 16.23 38.60 -6.62
N PRO A 355 15.96 39.67 -5.86
CA PRO A 355 14.83 39.69 -4.93
C PRO A 355 13.52 39.46 -5.67
N GLY A 356 12.65 38.59 -5.14
CA GLY A 356 11.37 38.29 -5.75
C GLY A 356 11.42 37.37 -6.97
N ALA A 357 12.60 36.83 -7.35
CA ALA A 357 12.65 35.73 -8.31
C ALA A 357 11.94 34.48 -7.74
N HIS A 358 11.32 33.70 -8.62
CA HIS A 358 10.58 32.49 -8.26
C HIS A 358 11.23 31.27 -8.90
N PRO A 359 12.20 30.61 -8.25
CA PRO A 359 12.74 29.35 -8.75
C PRO A 359 11.62 28.30 -8.81
N THR A 360 11.17 27.95 -10.01
CA THR A 360 10.13 26.96 -10.27
C THR A 360 10.45 26.11 -11.50
N GLY A 361 10.12 24.82 -11.42
CA GLY A 361 10.25 23.93 -12.55
C GLY A 361 10.06 22.48 -12.15
N TRP A 362 10.49 21.60 -13.05
CA TRP A 362 10.16 20.18 -12.98
C TRP A 362 11.41 19.31 -13.10
N ILE A 363 11.40 18.18 -12.40
CA ILE A 363 12.42 17.11 -12.47
C ILE A 363 11.69 15.79 -12.63
N ASP A 364 12.21 14.94 -13.50
CA ASP A 364 11.59 13.67 -13.83
C ASP A 364 12.63 12.62 -14.21
N ASP A 365 12.20 11.37 -14.44
CA ASP A 365 13.01 10.31 -15.04
C ASP A 365 14.35 10.05 -14.31
N ILE A 366 14.36 10.14 -12.98
CA ILE A 366 15.59 10.01 -12.20
C ILE A 366 16.00 8.54 -12.18
N ALA A 367 17.16 8.23 -12.74
CA ALA A 367 17.72 6.88 -12.79
C ALA A 367 19.21 6.86 -12.41
N ILE A 368 19.60 5.86 -11.63
CA ILE A 368 20.99 5.48 -11.35
C ILE A 368 21.19 4.09 -11.92
N GLY A 369 22.21 3.92 -12.76
CA GLY A 369 22.51 2.65 -13.42
C GLY A 369 21.66 2.43 -14.68
N LYS A 370 21.50 1.17 -15.10
CA LYS A 370 20.72 0.78 -16.27
C LYS A 370 19.93 -0.52 -15.98
N PRO A 371 18.66 -0.64 -16.41
CA PRO A 371 17.95 -1.91 -16.31
C PRO A 371 18.52 -2.95 -17.29
N LEU A 372 18.27 -4.24 -17.03
CA LEU A 372 18.70 -5.33 -17.92
C LEU A 372 17.75 -5.48 -19.11
N VAL A 373 16.46 -5.22 -18.91
CA VAL A 373 15.40 -5.17 -19.93
C VAL A 373 14.54 -3.94 -19.64
N ASP A 374 14.10 -3.24 -20.68
CA ASP A 374 13.21 -2.08 -20.62
C ASP A 374 12.37 -1.98 -21.91
N ASP A 375 11.53 -0.95 -22.02
CA ASP A 375 10.67 -0.70 -23.19
C ASP A 375 11.44 -0.56 -24.52
N SER A 376 12.75 -0.30 -24.50
CA SER A 376 13.58 -0.24 -25.72
C SER A 376 14.12 -1.60 -26.15
N THR A 377 13.97 -2.63 -25.31
CA THR A 377 14.52 -3.95 -25.56
C THR A 377 13.78 -4.63 -26.71
N PRO A 378 14.48 -5.12 -27.74
CA PRO A 378 13.85 -5.90 -28.79
C PRO A 378 13.42 -7.27 -28.27
N TRP A 379 12.20 -7.65 -28.64
CA TRP A 379 11.60 -8.95 -28.39
C TRP A 379 11.44 -9.71 -29.69
N SER A 380 11.74 -11.00 -29.64
CA SER A 380 11.24 -11.97 -30.63
C SER A 380 9.81 -12.33 -30.22
N TYR A 381 8.83 -12.12 -31.08
CA TYR A 381 7.41 -12.32 -30.74
C TYR A 381 6.64 -13.11 -31.79
N LEU A 382 5.59 -13.80 -31.35
CA LEU A 382 4.70 -14.64 -32.16
C LEU A 382 3.25 -14.23 -31.91
N ASP A 383 2.59 -13.80 -32.99
CA ASP A 383 1.18 -13.39 -33.07
C ASP A 383 0.44 -14.10 -34.22
N THR A 384 1.04 -15.15 -34.78
CA THR A 384 0.50 -15.85 -35.95
C THR A 384 -0.56 -16.86 -35.50
N PRO A 385 -1.82 -16.75 -35.95
CA PRO A 385 -2.89 -17.62 -35.48
C PRO A 385 -2.62 -19.10 -35.75
N GLY A 386 -2.98 -19.95 -34.78
CA GLY A 386 -2.89 -21.41 -34.91
C GLY A 386 -1.47 -21.98 -34.84
N ILE A 387 -0.45 -21.16 -34.57
CA ILE A 387 0.94 -21.62 -34.47
C ILE A 387 1.34 -21.76 -32.99
N ASP A 388 1.57 -23.00 -32.56
CA ASP A 388 2.08 -23.31 -31.23
C ASP A 388 3.61 -23.07 -31.18
N PRO A 389 4.13 -22.19 -30.28
CA PRO A 389 5.56 -21.93 -30.15
C PRO A 389 6.36 -23.16 -29.71
N ALA A 390 5.73 -24.13 -29.02
CA ALA A 390 6.34 -25.40 -28.64
C ALA A 390 6.26 -26.47 -29.74
N ARG A 391 5.56 -26.19 -30.86
CA ARG A 391 5.38 -27.13 -31.97
C ARG A 391 4.76 -28.48 -31.54
N GLY A 392 3.82 -28.45 -30.59
CA GLY A 392 3.17 -29.65 -30.06
C GLY A 392 4.08 -30.53 -29.20
N ASP A 393 5.19 -30.00 -28.68
CA ASP A 393 5.98 -30.67 -27.65
C ASP A 393 5.09 -31.01 -26.43
N GLN A 394 5.41 -32.11 -25.75
CA GLN A 394 4.73 -32.50 -24.53
C GLN A 394 4.90 -31.45 -23.42
N ASP A 395 6.06 -30.81 -23.37
CA ASP A 395 6.26 -29.62 -22.54
C ASP A 395 5.95 -28.37 -23.36
N ARG A 396 4.76 -27.80 -23.13
CA ARG A 396 4.31 -26.57 -23.78
C ARG A 396 5.24 -25.38 -23.53
N THR A 397 6.08 -25.42 -22.50
CA THR A 397 6.97 -24.32 -22.11
C THR A 397 8.38 -24.44 -22.70
N THR A 398 8.66 -25.46 -23.53
CA THR A 398 10.00 -25.71 -24.10
C THR A 398 10.60 -24.49 -24.82
N TRP A 399 9.75 -23.64 -25.43
CA TRP A 399 10.13 -22.41 -26.14
C TRP A 399 10.71 -21.30 -25.23
N THR A 400 10.48 -21.40 -23.92
CA THR A 400 10.93 -20.43 -22.90
C THR A 400 12.37 -20.71 -22.42
N ARG A 401 12.90 -21.91 -22.69
CA ARG A 401 14.22 -22.34 -22.24
C ARG A 401 15.34 -21.61 -22.99
N THR A 402 16.49 -21.47 -22.36
CA THR A 402 17.66 -20.95 -23.06
C THR A 402 18.21 -21.96 -24.05
N GLY A 403 18.63 -21.48 -25.23
CA GLY A 403 19.10 -22.33 -26.32
C GLY A 403 17.96 -23.02 -27.09
N PHE A 404 16.71 -22.58 -26.90
CA PHE A 404 15.60 -23.04 -27.74
C PHE A 404 15.83 -22.68 -29.21
N GLU A 405 15.77 -23.70 -30.06
CA GLU A 405 15.83 -23.58 -31.50
C GLU A 405 14.42 -23.37 -32.06
N ALA A 406 14.17 -22.21 -32.67
CA ALA A 406 12.85 -21.82 -33.17
C ALA A 406 12.36 -22.68 -34.35
N GLY A 407 13.29 -23.22 -35.16
CA GLY A 407 12.95 -23.95 -36.39
C GLY A 407 12.14 -23.07 -37.35
N ASP A 408 11.04 -23.62 -37.89
CA ASP A 408 10.18 -22.94 -38.87
C ASP A 408 9.09 -22.06 -38.22
N VAL A 409 9.11 -21.85 -36.90
CA VAL A 409 8.15 -20.96 -36.23
C VAL A 409 8.41 -19.51 -36.68
N PRO A 410 7.40 -18.77 -37.20
CA PRO A 410 7.59 -17.48 -37.85
C PRO A 410 7.68 -16.33 -36.84
N TRP A 411 8.70 -16.35 -35.98
CA TRP A 411 8.95 -15.28 -35.02
C TRP A 411 9.29 -13.95 -35.72
N LYS A 412 8.64 -12.88 -35.28
CA LYS A 412 8.93 -11.50 -35.68
C LYS A 412 9.84 -10.84 -34.65
N THR A 413 10.37 -9.65 -34.94
CA THR A 413 11.19 -8.89 -33.98
C THR A 413 10.76 -7.43 -33.93
N ALA A 414 10.44 -6.93 -32.74
CA ALA A 414 10.15 -5.51 -32.50
C ALA A 414 10.38 -5.17 -31.01
N ALA A 415 10.41 -3.88 -30.68
CA ALA A 415 10.30 -3.42 -29.29
C ALA A 415 8.83 -3.12 -28.95
N GLY A 416 8.48 -3.19 -27.67
CA GLY A 416 7.16 -2.81 -27.18
C GLY A 416 6.95 -1.29 -27.07
N PRO A 417 5.82 -0.85 -26.49
CA PRO A 417 4.67 -1.67 -26.09
C PRO A 417 3.94 -2.30 -27.29
N PHE A 418 3.38 -3.49 -27.08
CA PHE A 418 2.60 -4.26 -28.05
C PHE A 418 1.10 -4.12 -27.75
N GLY A 419 0.27 -4.02 -28.78
CA GLY A 419 -1.17 -4.04 -28.56
C GLY A 419 -2.02 -3.93 -29.82
N VAL A 420 -3.32 -4.08 -29.63
CA VAL A 420 -4.36 -3.98 -30.67
C VAL A 420 -5.72 -3.73 -30.01
N LYS A 421 -6.59 -2.95 -30.65
CA LYS A 421 -8.00 -2.75 -30.25
C LYS A 421 -8.90 -2.77 -31.47
N ASN A 422 -9.80 -3.74 -31.53
CA ASN A 422 -10.51 -4.15 -32.74
C ASN A 422 -9.50 -4.35 -33.88
N ASP A 423 -9.69 -3.67 -35.01
CA ASP A 423 -8.74 -3.68 -36.12
C ASP A 423 -7.73 -2.49 -36.09
N GLY A 424 -7.68 -1.74 -34.99
CA GLY A 424 -6.81 -0.58 -34.78
C GLY A 424 -5.67 -0.80 -33.77
N THR A 425 -4.80 0.19 -33.62
CA THR A 425 -3.60 0.13 -32.75
C THR A 425 -3.65 1.10 -31.58
N ASP A 426 -4.82 1.56 -31.15
CA ASP A 426 -4.95 2.57 -30.10
C ASP A 426 -5.85 2.06 -28.98
N LEU A 427 -5.30 1.95 -27.77
CA LEU A 427 -6.03 1.56 -26.56
C LEU A 427 -6.49 2.78 -25.72
N GLY A 428 -6.12 4.00 -26.12
CA GLY A 428 -6.43 5.24 -25.41
C GLY A 428 -5.28 5.81 -24.59
N ASP A 429 -5.53 6.97 -23.99
CA ASP A 429 -4.57 7.68 -23.14
C ASP A 429 -4.14 6.80 -21.96
N GLY A 430 -2.83 6.54 -21.85
CA GLY A 430 -2.24 5.71 -20.79
C GLY A 430 -1.69 4.35 -21.27
N PHE A 431 -2.15 3.83 -22.41
CA PHE A 431 -1.70 2.54 -22.96
C PHE A 431 -1.15 2.68 -24.38
N PRO A 432 -0.02 3.40 -24.56
CA PRO A 432 0.54 3.64 -25.89
C PRO A 432 0.91 2.32 -26.56
N VAL A 433 0.64 2.18 -27.85
CA VAL A 433 1.03 1.04 -28.67
C VAL A 433 2.10 1.49 -29.68
N ARG A 434 3.23 0.79 -29.69
CA ARG A 434 4.31 1.00 -30.67
C ARG A 434 4.33 -0.09 -31.74
N THR A 435 3.97 -1.30 -31.34
CA THR A 435 3.96 -2.47 -32.22
C THR A 435 2.57 -3.08 -32.23
N GLY A 436 1.92 -3.09 -33.39
CA GLY A 436 0.60 -3.71 -33.56
C GLY A 436 0.66 -5.24 -33.50
N LEU A 437 -0.30 -5.84 -32.79
CA LEU A 437 -0.53 -7.28 -32.76
C LEU A 437 -1.66 -7.68 -33.72
N LYS A 438 -1.67 -8.93 -34.18
CA LYS A 438 -2.81 -9.49 -34.92
C LYS A 438 -3.92 -9.88 -33.94
N LEU A 439 -5.08 -9.23 -33.99
CA LEU A 439 -6.22 -9.56 -33.12
C LEU A 439 -7.02 -10.76 -33.61
N ARG A 440 -7.30 -10.85 -34.92
CA ARG A 440 -8.33 -11.77 -35.45
C ARG A 440 -7.74 -12.91 -36.28
N LYS A 441 -8.36 -14.09 -36.14
CA LYS A 441 -8.20 -15.25 -37.03
C LYS A 441 -9.02 -15.07 -38.29
N ASP A 442 -8.76 -15.90 -39.29
CA ASP A 442 -9.56 -15.94 -40.52
C ASP A 442 -11.01 -16.40 -40.26
N THR A 443 -11.27 -17.07 -39.14
CA THR A 443 -12.62 -17.45 -38.67
C THR A 443 -13.43 -16.29 -38.09
N GLY A 444 -12.78 -15.16 -37.77
CA GLY A 444 -13.37 -14.03 -37.04
C GLY A 444 -13.15 -14.07 -35.52
N ASP A 445 -12.74 -15.20 -34.97
CA ASP A 445 -12.39 -15.30 -33.55
C ASP A 445 -11.12 -14.51 -33.24
N SER A 446 -10.96 -14.10 -31.98
CA SER A 446 -9.69 -13.51 -31.51
C SER A 446 -8.56 -14.54 -31.48
N VAL A 447 -7.31 -14.09 -31.59
CA VAL A 447 -6.13 -14.91 -31.35
C VAL A 447 -6.10 -15.30 -29.87
N GLU A 448 -5.82 -16.55 -29.54
CA GLU A 448 -5.85 -17.03 -28.16
C GLU A 448 -4.76 -16.40 -27.30
N ALA A 449 -3.54 -16.36 -27.83
CA ALA A 449 -2.36 -15.98 -27.08
C ALA A 449 -1.23 -15.41 -27.95
N TYR A 450 -0.37 -14.63 -27.31
CA TYR A 450 0.82 -14.02 -27.87
C TYR A 450 2.05 -14.44 -27.08
N PHE A 451 3.17 -14.69 -27.76
CA PHE A 451 4.39 -15.17 -27.12
C PHE A 451 5.56 -14.24 -27.40
N PHE A 452 6.39 -14.00 -26.40
CA PHE A 452 7.50 -13.06 -26.45
C PHE A 452 8.74 -13.68 -25.83
N ARG A 453 9.91 -13.47 -26.42
CA ARG A 453 11.20 -13.90 -25.85
C ARG A 453 12.32 -12.91 -26.12
N THR A 454 13.17 -12.71 -25.12
CA THR A 454 14.41 -11.93 -25.23
C THR A 454 15.51 -12.57 -24.37
N SER A 455 16.71 -12.02 -24.38
CA SER A 455 17.81 -12.53 -23.55
C SER A 455 18.69 -11.40 -23.06
N PHE A 456 19.25 -11.59 -21.87
CA PHE A 456 20.19 -10.68 -21.23
C PHE A 456 21.31 -11.49 -20.58
N SER A 457 22.44 -10.86 -20.29
CA SER A 457 23.58 -11.54 -19.68
C SER A 457 23.94 -10.91 -18.35
N VAL A 458 24.33 -11.75 -17.39
CA VAL A 458 24.85 -11.33 -16.08
C VAL A 458 26.17 -12.05 -15.80
N ASP A 459 27.05 -11.43 -15.02
CA ASP A 459 28.33 -12.03 -14.64
C ASP A 459 28.35 -12.44 -13.15
N ARG A 460 29.44 -13.09 -12.71
CA ARG A 460 29.59 -13.49 -11.31
C ARG A 460 29.62 -12.30 -10.34
N ALA A 461 30.17 -11.16 -10.76
CA ALA A 461 30.21 -9.97 -9.92
C ALA A 461 28.80 -9.43 -9.65
N PHE A 462 27.95 -9.46 -10.68
CA PHE A 462 26.55 -9.08 -10.63
C PHE A 462 25.80 -9.93 -9.61
N LEU A 463 25.87 -11.26 -9.76
CA LEU A 463 25.19 -12.21 -8.88
C LEU A 463 25.61 -12.07 -7.40
N GLY A 464 26.85 -11.63 -7.14
CA GLY A 464 27.34 -11.38 -5.78
C GLY A 464 26.96 -10.01 -5.19
N SER A 465 26.29 -9.14 -5.93
CA SER A 465 26.07 -7.73 -5.57
C SER A 465 24.59 -7.33 -5.36
N VAL A 466 23.65 -8.21 -5.73
CA VAL A 466 22.19 -7.95 -5.75
C VAL A 466 21.40 -9.05 -5.03
N THR A 467 20.19 -8.75 -4.59
CA THR A 467 19.24 -9.74 -4.07
C THR A 467 18.47 -10.44 -5.19
N GLY A 468 18.32 -9.77 -6.34
CA GLY A 468 17.72 -10.31 -7.54
C GLY A 468 17.34 -9.21 -8.53
N LEU A 469 16.32 -9.46 -9.34
CA LEU A 469 15.75 -8.50 -10.29
C LEU A 469 14.31 -8.18 -9.92
N LEU A 470 13.91 -6.93 -10.06
CA LEU A 470 12.53 -6.49 -9.94
C LEU A 470 11.99 -6.13 -11.32
N GLY A 471 10.87 -6.75 -11.68
CA GLY A 471 10.21 -6.61 -12.97
C GLY A 471 8.89 -5.86 -12.86
N THR A 472 8.53 -5.13 -13.91
CA THR A 472 7.18 -4.58 -14.14
C THR A 472 6.65 -5.02 -15.49
N VAL A 473 5.41 -5.48 -15.53
CA VAL A 473 4.67 -5.83 -16.74
C VAL A 473 3.31 -5.16 -16.71
N VAL A 474 2.86 -4.66 -17.86
CA VAL A 474 1.48 -4.23 -18.09
C VAL A 474 0.89 -5.18 -19.10
N TYR A 475 -0.26 -5.75 -18.78
CA TYR A 475 -0.89 -6.78 -19.61
C TYR A 475 -2.40 -6.60 -19.61
N ASP A 476 -3.01 -7.09 -20.67
CA ASP A 476 -4.46 -7.26 -20.75
C ASP A 476 -4.82 -8.73 -20.52
N ASP A 477 -5.95 -9.00 -19.88
CA ASP A 477 -6.48 -10.34 -19.53
C ASP A 477 -5.54 -11.22 -18.66
N THR A 478 -4.54 -11.89 -19.26
CA THR A 478 -3.65 -12.86 -18.58
C THR A 478 -2.20 -12.74 -19.04
N VAL A 479 -1.26 -12.91 -18.11
CA VAL A 479 0.18 -12.95 -18.41
C VAL A 479 0.91 -14.02 -17.59
N THR A 480 1.88 -14.71 -18.21
CA THR A 480 2.84 -15.57 -17.53
C THR A 480 4.26 -15.19 -17.92
N VAL A 481 5.16 -15.04 -16.94
CA VAL A 481 6.57 -14.69 -17.14
C VAL A 481 7.46 -15.88 -16.77
N TYR A 482 8.40 -16.20 -17.65
CA TYR A 482 9.37 -17.27 -17.51
C TYR A 482 10.79 -16.75 -17.56
N LEU A 483 11.66 -17.33 -16.72
CA LEU A 483 13.10 -17.18 -16.78
C LEU A 483 13.75 -18.55 -17.00
N ASN A 484 14.55 -18.67 -18.06
CA ASN A 484 15.34 -19.87 -18.34
C ASN A 484 14.54 -21.19 -18.41
N GLY A 485 13.25 -21.15 -18.74
CA GLY A 485 12.38 -22.34 -18.71
C GLY A 485 11.47 -22.45 -17.47
N SER A 486 11.70 -21.64 -16.44
CA SER A 486 10.96 -21.72 -15.18
C SER A 486 10.00 -20.54 -15.05
N ARG A 487 8.75 -20.79 -14.66
CA ARG A 487 7.76 -19.75 -14.37
C ARG A 487 8.24 -18.93 -13.15
N VAL A 488 8.28 -17.61 -13.28
CA VAL A 488 8.71 -16.69 -12.20
C VAL A 488 7.61 -15.73 -11.75
N ALA A 489 6.57 -15.52 -12.57
CA ALA A 489 5.37 -14.77 -12.22
C ALA A 489 4.20 -15.17 -13.13
N GLY A 490 2.98 -14.97 -12.68
CA GLY A 490 1.81 -15.00 -13.57
C GLY A 490 0.56 -14.44 -12.90
N HIS A 491 -0.34 -13.94 -13.74
CA HIS A 491 -1.59 -13.32 -13.34
C HIS A 491 -2.70 -13.76 -14.29
N GLY A 492 -3.79 -14.30 -13.74
CA GLY A 492 -4.88 -14.89 -14.53
C GLY A 492 -4.53 -16.25 -15.14
N ASP A 493 -3.34 -16.80 -14.87
CA ASP A 493 -2.79 -17.95 -15.60
C ASP A 493 -3.08 -19.32 -14.95
N GLY A 494 -3.87 -19.35 -13.88
CA GLY A 494 -4.13 -20.56 -13.08
C GLY A 494 -4.81 -21.70 -13.85
N GLU A 495 -5.52 -21.40 -14.94
CA GLU A 495 -6.21 -22.38 -15.78
C GLU A 495 -5.51 -22.66 -17.11
N ILE A 496 -4.34 -22.05 -17.36
CA ILE A 496 -3.65 -22.18 -18.66
C ILE A 496 -2.87 -23.49 -18.74
N GLU A 497 -3.46 -24.46 -19.44
CA GLU A 497 -2.86 -25.79 -19.64
C GLU A 497 -2.21 -25.95 -21.03
N LYS A 498 -2.51 -25.05 -21.97
CA LYS A 498 -2.03 -25.12 -23.37
C LYS A 498 -1.57 -23.75 -23.86
N ASN A 499 -0.63 -23.74 -24.82
CA ASN A 499 -0.17 -22.50 -25.46
C ASN A 499 -1.33 -21.79 -26.18
N LEU A 500 -2.11 -22.52 -26.99
CA LEU A 500 -3.23 -21.95 -27.74
C LEU A 500 -4.54 -22.18 -26.99
N GLN A 501 -4.79 -21.34 -25.99
CA GLN A 501 -5.96 -21.38 -25.11
C GLN A 501 -6.34 -19.95 -24.69
N TYR A 502 -7.63 -19.67 -24.53
CA TYR A 502 -8.10 -18.46 -23.85
C TYR A 502 -8.08 -18.62 -22.33
N GLN A 503 -8.01 -17.52 -21.58
CA GLN A 503 -7.99 -17.53 -20.12
C GLN A 503 -9.14 -18.32 -19.52
N THR A 504 -10.37 -18.06 -19.96
CA THR A 504 -11.60 -18.68 -19.45
C THR A 504 -12.24 -19.54 -20.53
N PRO A 505 -12.01 -20.88 -20.50
CA PRO A 505 -12.59 -21.79 -21.49
C PRO A 505 -14.13 -21.83 -21.45
N ASP A 506 -14.75 -21.33 -20.39
CA ASP A 506 -16.21 -21.25 -20.21
C ASP A 506 -16.87 -20.02 -20.84
N GLY A 507 -16.08 -19.08 -21.38
CA GLY A 507 -16.56 -17.89 -22.08
C GLY A 507 -17.02 -16.75 -21.18
N THR A 508 -16.58 -16.73 -19.92
CA THR A 508 -16.79 -15.57 -19.05
C THR A 508 -15.94 -14.39 -19.53
N PRO A 509 -16.52 -13.23 -19.88
CA PRO A 509 -15.73 -12.10 -20.37
C PRO A 509 -14.70 -11.65 -19.33
N GLY A 510 -13.46 -11.42 -19.78
CA GLY A 510 -12.50 -10.61 -19.05
C GLY A 510 -13.05 -9.18 -18.91
N ALA A 511 -12.78 -8.53 -17.79
CA ALA A 511 -13.20 -7.15 -17.56
C ALA A 511 -12.04 -6.35 -16.98
N GLY A 512 -11.67 -5.25 -17.64
CA GLY A 512 -10.74 -4.26 -17.13
C GLY A 512 -9.93 -3.58 -18.21
N ASP A 513 -9.37 -2.42 -17.89
CA ASP A 513 -8.26 -1.84 -18.65
C ASP A 513 -6.97 -2.61 -18.33
N PRO A 514 -5.92 -2.56 -19.19
CA PRO A 514 -4.66 -3.24 -18.91
C PRO A 514 -4.09 -2.91 -17.52
N VAL A 515 -3.58 -3.94 -16.84
CA VAL A 515 -3.19 -3.86 -15.42
C VAL A 515 -1.67 -3.92 -15.28
N VAL A 516 -1.11 -3.12 -14.38
CA VAL A 516 0.32 -3.14 -14.02
C VAL A 516 0.57 -4.17 -12.92
N ALA A 517 1.48 -5.12 -13.16
CA ALA A 517 1.97 -6.05 -12.17
C ALA A 517 3.47 -5.92 -11.94
N ARG A 518 3.89 -6.16 -10.68
CA ARG A 518 5.30 -6.23 -10.27
C ARG A 518 5.65 -7.64 -9.86
N PHE A 519 6.84 -8.10 -10.22
CA PHE A 519 7.32 -9.43 -9.85
C PHE A 519 8.81 -9.42 -9.52
N GLY A 520 9.24 -10.35 -8.67
CA GLY A 520 10.63 -10.51 -8.27
C GLY A 520 11.25 -11.78 -8.85
N ILE A 521 12.46 -11.66 -9.38
CA ILE A 521 13.30 -12.80 -9.75
C ILE A 521 14.43 -12.88 -8.72
N PRO A 522 14.45 -13.89 -7.82
CA PRO A 522 15.53 -14.02 -6.86
C PRO A 522 16.85 -14.31 -7.59
N VAL A 523 17.97 -13.83 -7.05
CA VAL A 523 19.30 -14.05 -7.64
C VAL A 523 19.64 -15.53 -7.83
N SER A 524 19.07 -16.41 -7.01
CA SER A 524 19.21 -17.86 -7.12
C SER A 524 18.57 -18.47 -8.39
N ALA A 525 17.65 -17.76 -9.05
CA ALA A 525 17.05 -18.18 -10.32
C ALA A 525 17.90 -17.75 -11.55
N LEU A 526 18.86 -16.86 -11.35
CA LEU A 526 19.77 -16.39 -12.40
C LEU A 526 20.97 -17.32 -12.53
N ARG A 527 21.56 -17.33 -13.72
CA ARG A 527 22.83 -18.02 -14.01
C ARG A 527 23.85 -17.06 -14.59
N GLU A 528 25.13 -17.33 -14.32
CA GLU A 528 26.24 -16.63 -14.96
C GLU A 528 26.18 -16.84 -16.49
N GLY A 529 26.37 -15.76 -17.24
CA GLY A 529 26.19 -15.72 -18.69
C GLY A 529 24.76 -15.37 -19.12
N THR A 530 24.32 -15.94 -20.24
CA THR A 530 23.03 -15.63 -20.89
C THR A 530 21.85 -16.21 -20.12
N ASN A 531 20.86 -15.38 -19.86
CA ASN A 531 19.55 -15.73 -19.33
C ASN A 531 18.48 -15.40 -20.38
N THR A 532 17.46 -16.24 -20.48
CA THR A 532 16.33 -16.05 -21.40
C THR A 532 15.10 -15.66 -20.62
N LEU A 533 14.50 -14.54 -21.00
CA LEU A 533 13.22 -14.07 -20.49
C LEU A 533 12.16 -14.35 -21.54
N ALA A 534 11.06 -14.97 -21.15
CA ALA A 534 9.94 -15.28 -22.04
C ALA A 534 8.61 -14.91 -21.37
N VAL A 535 7.64 -14.50 -22.17
CA VAL A 535 6.32 -14.06 -21.70
C VAL A 535 5.25 -14.61 -22.63
N GLU A 536 4.16 -15.13 -22.09
CA GLU A 536 2.93 -15.38 -22.83
C GLU A 536 1.81 -14.47 -22.30
N VAL A 537 0.95 -14.02 -23.20
CA VAL A 537 -0.23 -13.20 -22.89
C VAL A 537 -1.43 -13.86 -23.54
N HIS A 538 -2.47 -14.14 -22.77
CA HIS A 538 -3.66 -14.85 -23.24
C HIS A 538 -4.88 -13.93 -23.18
N GLN A 539 -5.68 -13.92 -24.25
CA GLN A 539 -6.96 -13.21 -24.29
C GLN A 539 -7.99 -13.95 -23.41
N CYS A 540 -8.99 -13.23 -22.90
CA CYS A 540 -10.03 -13.81 -22.06
C CYS A 540 -10.88 -14.86 -22.79
N ASP A 541 -11.34 -14.55 -24.00
CA ASP A 541 -12.19 -15.42 -24.82
C ASP A 541 -12.08 -15.11 -26.34
N SER A 542 -12.89 -15.82 -27.15
CA SER A 542 -12.90 -15.69 -28.62
C SER A 542 -13.50 -14.38 -29.14
N THR A 543 -14.17 -13.62 -28.29
CA THR A 543 -14.82 -12.34 -28.63
C THR A 543 -14.02 -11.13 -28.18
N SER A 544 -13.01 -11.32 -27.32
CA SER A 544 -12.10 -10.27 -26.81
C SER A 544 -11.73 -9.24 -27.89
N SER A 545 -11.84 -7.96 -27.54
CA SER A 545 -11.69 -6.83 -28.46
C SER A 545 -10.29 -6.29 -28.55
N ASP A 546 -9.41 -6.61 -27.63
CA ASP A 546 -8.14 -5.92 -27.42
C ASP A 546 -7.12 -6.82 -26.74
N ALA A 547 -5.85 -6.52 -27.01
CA ALA A 547 -4.72 -7.17 -26.37
C ALA A 547 -3.67 -6.11 -26.05
N TYR A 548 -3.01 -6.23 -24.91
CA TYR A 548 -1.91 -5.33 -24.54
C TYR A 548 -0.78 -6.07 -23.84
N PHE A 549 0.45 -5.72 -24.21
CA PHE A 549 1.66 -6.16 -23.51
C PHE A 549 2.73 -5.07 -23.53
N ARG A 550 3.09 -4.57 -22.34
CA ARG A 550 4.24 -3.71 -22.13
C ARG A 550 5.14 -4.32 -21.06
N PHE A 551 6.42 -4.50 -21.40
CA PHE A 551 7.41 -4.90 -20.42
C PHE A 551 8.19 -3.67 -19.94
N GLY A 552 7.77 -3.09 -18.81
CA GLY A 552 8.26 -1.80 -18.34
C GLY A 552 9.76 -1.81 -18.03
N SER A 553 10.19 -2.66 -17.08
CA SER A 553 11.61 -2.87 -16.80
C SER A 553 11.86 -4.20 -16.10
N LEU A 554 13.07 -4.74 -16.26
CA LEU A 554 13.64 -5.77 -15.39
C LEU A 554 14.99 -5.26 -14.89
N ALA A 555 15.02 -4.88 -13.62
CA ALA A 555 16.13 -4.13 -13.08
C ALA A 555 16.81 -4.83 -11.89
N PRO A 556 18.14 -4.73 -11.77
CA PRO A 556 18.86 -5.20 -10.60
C PRO A 556 18.39 -4.48 -9.33
N THR A 557 18.13 -5.22 -8.26
CA THR A 557 17.73 -4.63 -6.98
C THR A 557 18.46 -5.25 -5.80
N THR A 558 18.55 -4.48 -4.72
CA THR A 558 18.98 -4.92 -3.39
C THR A 558 17.83 -4.82 -2.37
N ASP A 559 16.68 -4.35 -2.82
CA ASP A 559 15.47 -4.19 -2.00
C ASP A 559 14.79 -5.54 -1.75
N SER A 560 13.75 -5.51 -0.91
CA SER A 560 12.84 -6.63 -0.72
C SER A 560 12.10 -6.94 -2.03
N LEU A 561 12.24 -8.17 -2.52
CA LEU A 561 11.46 -8.70 -3.63
C LEU A 561 10.10 -9.23 -3.14
N PRO A 562 9.01 -9.16 -3.93
CA PRO A 562 7.79 -9.89 -3.64
C PRO A 562 8.06 -11.39 -3.35
N PHE A 563 7.18 -12.05 -2.60
CA PHE A 563 7.22 -13.51 -2.56
C PHE A 563 6.98 -14.07 -3.95
N THR A 564 7.70 -15.14 -4.31
CA THR A 564 7.44 -15.87 -5.54
C THR A 564 6.11 -16.63 -5.42
N ASP A 565 5.47 -16.89 -6.55
CA ASP A 565 4.22 -17.69 -6.57
C ASP A 565 4.44 -19.09 -5.99
N GLU A 566 5.62 -19.68 -6.21
CA GLU A 566 6.01 -20.95 -5.57
C GLU A 566 5.96 -20.84 -4.03
N ARG A 567 6.40 -19.72 -3.46
CA ARG A 567 6.38 -19.51 -2.01
C ARG A 567 4.97 -19.27 -1.47
N LEU A 568 4.12 -18.59 -2.21
CA LEU A 568 2.73 -18.34 -1.81
C LEU A 568 1.86 -19.59 -2.00
N GLY A 569 2.10 -20.36 -3.05
CA GLY A 569 1.41 -21.61 -3.38
C GLY A 569 1.93 -22.85 -2.65
N ALA A 570 3.05 -22.73 -1.91
CA ALA A 570 3.55 -23.83 -1.08
C ALA A 570 2.60 -24.14 0.08
N PHE A 571 2.44 -25.44 0.36
CA PHE A 571 1.83 -25.93 1.59
C PHE A 571 2.85 -25.93 2.71
N TYR A 572 2.51 -25.30 3.82
CA TYR A 572 3.25 -25.29 5.07
C TYR A 572 2.54 -26.16 6.11
N ALA A 573 3.24 -26.61 7.14
CA ALA A 573 2.65 -27.46 8.18
C ALA A 573 1.44 -26.80 8.86
N SER A 574 1.48 -25.48 9.00
CA SER A 574 0.38 -24.64 9.52
C SER A 574 -0.86 -24.58 8.63
N ASP A 575 -0.82 -25.05 7.37
CA ASP A 575 -2.01 -25.16 6.51
C ASP A 575 -2.87 -26.38 6.83
N THR A 576 -2.35 -27.30 7.64
CA THR A 576 -3.15 -28.43 8.12
C THR A 576 -3.95 -28.01 9.34
N GLN A 577 -5.28 -28.09 9.25
CA GLN A 577 -6.16 -27.84 10.38
C GLN A 577 -5.78 -28.78 11.54
N PRO A 578 -5.60 -28.26 12.78
CA PRO A 578 -5.36 -29.12 13.94
C PRO A 578 -6.52 -30.11 14.16
N THR A 579 -6.28 -31.20 14.88
CA THR A 579 -7.34 -32.17 15.24
C THR A 579 -7.80 -31.94 16.67
N ALA A 580 -9.11 -32.04 16.91
CA ALA A 580 -9.65 -31.99 18.27
C ALA A 580 -9.22 -33.22 19.10
N PRO A 581 -8.93 -33.07 20.40
CA PRO A 581 -8.84 -34.19 21.32
C PRO A 581 -10.09 -35.08 21.25
N GLY A 582 -9.91 -36.37 21.00
CA GLY A 582 -11.03 -37.33 20.86
C GLY A 582 -11.61 -37.49 19.45
N GLY A 583 -11.09 -36.75 18.46
CA GLY A 583 -11.60 -36.75 17.08
C GLY A 583 -12.78 -35.78 16.89
N GLY A 584 -12.85 -35.12 15.73
CA GLY A 584 -13.86 -34.11 15.41
C GLY A 584 -13.28 -32.78 14.92
N ASP A 585 -14.14 -31.81 14.64
CA ASP A 585 -13.74 -30.49 14.16
C ASP A 585 -13.06 -29.68 15.27
N TYR A 586 -11.87 -29.15 14.97
CA TYR A 586 -11.05 -28.47 15.96
C TYR A 586 -11.58 -27.11 16.39
N PHE A 587 -12.17 -26.32 15.49
CA PHE A 587 -12.67 -25.00 15.87
C PHE A 587 -13.97 -25.09 16.67
N THR A 588 -14.79 -26.10 16.41
CA THR A 588 -15.93 -26.46 17.26
C THR A 588 -15.45 -26.87 18.65
N TRP A 589 -14.40 -27.71 18.75
CA TRP A 589 -13.78 -28.03 20.04
C TRP A 589 -13.19 -26.78 20.72
N LEU A 590 -12.44 -25.95 20.00
CA LEU A 590 -11.78 -24.74 20.51
C LEU A 590 -12.79 -23.78 21.15
N LEU A 591 -14.00 -23.70 20.58
CA LEU A 591 -15.05 -22.78 20.99
C LEU A 591 -16.12 -23.42 21.88
N ARG A 592 -15.91 -24.66 22.36
CA ARG A 592 -16.89 -25.43 23.15
C ARG A 592 -17.36 -24.74 24.44
N SER A 593 -16.55 -23.85 25.02
CA SER A 593 -16.95 -23.05 26.19
C SER A 593 -18.17 -22.15 25.93
N PHE A 594 -18.53 -21.94 24.65
CA PHE A 594 -19.78 -21.33 24.25
C PHE A 594 -21.01 -22.09 24.72
N ASP A 595 -20.94 -23.43 24.86
CA ASP A 595 -22.05 -24.23 25.38
C ASP A 595 -22.43 -23.81 26.81
N THR A 596 -21.44 -23.51 27.66
CA THR A 596 -21.69 -23.00 29.01
C THR A 596 -22.34 -21.62 28.98
N ALA A 597 -21.88 -20.73 28.10
CA ALA A 597 -22.43 -19.39 27.95
C ALA A 597 -23.89 -19.42 27.47
N ARG A 598 -24.18 -20.17 26.38
CA ARG A 598 -25.53 -20.27 25.79
C ARG A 598 -26.54 -20.98 26.70
N ASN A 599 -26.06 -21.84 27.60
CA ASN A 599 -26.89 -22.53 28.58
C ASN A 599 -27.03 -21.74 29.90
N THR A 600 -26.53 -20.51 29.97
CA THR A 600 -26.68 -19.61 31.12
C THR A 600 -27.61 -18.45 30.74
N PRO A 601 -28.93 -18.51 31.07
CA PRO A 601 -29.92 -17.55 30.57
C PRO A 601 -29.69 -16.08 30.97
N SER A 602 -29.02 -15.84 32.10
CA SER A 602 -28.62 -14.49 32.51
C SER A 602 -27.52 -13.90 31.63
N VAL A 603 -26.74 -14.73 30.94
CA VAL A 603 -25.71 -14.29 29.99
C VAL A 603 -26.29 -14.23 28.59
N MET A 604 -26.85 -15.33 28.08
CA MET A 604 -27.35 -15.43 26.70
C MET A 604 -28.84 -15.77 26.64
N GLY A 605 -29.56 -15.07 25.77
CA GLY A 605 -30.98 -15.33 25.55
C GLY A 605 -31.22 -16.58 24.70
N ALA A 606 -32.44 -17.12 24.75
CA ALA A 606 -32.86 -18.25 23.93
C ALA A 606 -32.64 -17.98 22.43
N ASN A 607 -32.26 -19.00 21.66
CA ASN A 607 -31.92 -18.85 20.23
C ASN A 607 -33.18 -18.78 19.33
N GLU A 608 -34.06 -17.82 19.60
CA GLU A 608 -35.35 -17.64 18.93
C GLU A 608 -35.63 -16.15 18.70
N THR A 609 -36.35 -15.84 17.63
CA THR A 609 -36.77 -14.47 17.33
C THR A 609 -37.78 -14.00 18.38
N LEU A 610 -37.53 -12.81 18.94
CA LEU A 610 -38.39 -12.17 19.91
C LEU A 610 -39.69 -11.68 19.26
N PRO A 611 -40.82 -11.67 20.00
CA PRO A 611 -42.05 -11.06 19.51
C PRO A 611 -41.86 -9.58 19.14
N LYS A 612 -42.54 -9.13 18.08
CA LYS A 612 -42.60 -7.69 17.75
C LYS A 612 -43.19 -6.91 18.91
N GLY A 613 -42.59 -5.75 19.21
CA GLY A 613 -42.97 -4.91 20.34
C GLY A 613 -42.40 -5.34 21.69
N THR A 614 -41.48 -6.31 21.73
CA THR A 614 -40.69 -6.60 22.94
C THR A 614 -39.95 -5.34 23.39
N ALA A 615 -40.13 -4.94 24.65
CA ALA A 615 -39.47 -3.78 25.23
C ALA A 615 -38.07 -4.11 25.76
N TYR A 616 -37.21 -3.10 25.86
CA TYR A 616 -35.83 -3.25 26.36
C TYR A 616 -35.79 -3.85 27.78
N GLU A 617 -36.72 -3.45 28.64
CA GLU A 617 -36.83 -3.91 30.03
C GLU A 617 -37.15 -5.41 30.15
N GLU A 618 -37.73 -6.00 29.11
CA GLU A 618 -38.06 -7.43 29.04
C GLU A 618 -36.86 -8.31 28.68
N LEU A 619 -35.79 -7.73 28.13
CA LEU A 619 -34.55 -8.46 27.89
C LEU A 619 -33.94 -8.88 29.23
N THR A 620 -33.64 -10.16 29.43
CA THR A 620 -33.04 -10.67 30.69
C THR A 620 -31.58 -11.09 30.54
N ALA A 621 -31.16 -11.40 29.31
CA ALA A 621 -29.79 -11.77 28.99
C ALA A 621 -28.91 -10.52 28.85
N LEU A 622 -27.76 -10.52 29.53
CA LEU A 622 -26.77 -9.46 29.43
C LEU A 622 -26.28 -9.25 27.99
N ASN A 623 -26.15 -10.34 27.22
CA ASN A 623 -25.69 -10.26 25.83
C ASN A 623 -26.64 -9.49 24.92
N ASP A 624 -27.96 -9.61 25.17
CA ASP A 624 -28.98 -8.90 24.39
C ASP A 624 -28.96 -7.41 24.73
N ARG A 625 -29.00 -7.09 26.03
CA ARG A 625 -28.97 -5.70 26.52
C ARG A 625 -27.72 -4.98 26.05
N THR A 626 -26.55 -5.62 26.16
CA THR A 626 -25.26 -5.01 25.78
C THR A 626 -25.23 -4.67 24.28
N VAL A 627 -25.76 -5.54 23.41
CA VAL A 627 -25.85 -5.21 21.97
C VAL A 627 -26.76 -4.02 21.73
N VAL A 628 -27.96 -4.00 22.33
CA VAL A 628 -28.91 -2.89 22.16
C VAL A 628 -28.30 -1.58 22.67
N ASP A 629 -27.63 -1.60 23.82
CA ASP A 629 -26.98 -0.42 24.41
C ASP A 629 -25.88 0.15 23.49
N ILE A 630 -25.04 -0.72 22.92
CA ILE A 630 -23.95 -0.30 22.02
C ILE A 630 -24.50 0.17 20.67
N ASN A 631 -25.46 -0.56 20.09
CA ASN A 631 -26.06 -0.24 18.79
C ASN A 631 -26.86 1.06 18.82
N ASN A 632 -27.55 1.37 19.92
CA ASN A 632 -28.41 2.55 20.04
C ASN A 632 -27.69 3.77 20.65
N ALA A 633 -26.41 3.64 21.04
CA ALA A 633 -25.60 4.74 21.57
C ALA A 633 -25.22 5.87 20.57
N PRO A 634 -25.10 5.63 19.24
CA PRO A 634 -24.89 6.69 18.27
C PRO A 634 -26.05 7.69 18.19
N SER A 635 -25.73 8.96 17.94
CA SER A 635 -26.76 10.02 17.82
C SER A 635 -27.48 10.03 16.47
N GLY A 636 -27.04 9.22 15.51
CA GLY A 636 -27.59 9.14 14.15
C GLY A 636 -26.58 8.64 13.11
N PRO A 637 -26.95 8.57 11.82
CA PRO A 637 -26.13 7.97 10.76
C PRO A 637 -24.85 8.74 10.44
N THR A 638 -24.76 10.02 10.81
CA THR A 638 -23.56 10.85 10.65
C THR A 638 -22.61 10.76 11.84
N ASP A 639 -22.91 9.95 12.87
CA ASP A 639 -22.01 9.74 14.00
C ASP A 639 -20.69 9.11 13.48
N PRO A 640 -19.52 9.65 13.83
CA PRO A 640 -18.23 9.13 13.37
C PRO A 640 -18.02 7.64 13.69
N ARG A 641 -18.62 7.14 14.78
CA ARG A 641 -18.55 5.71 15.16
C ARG A 641 -19.30 4.84 14.16
N VAL A 642 -20.46 5.28 13.69
CA VAL A 642 -21.24 4.56 12.66
C VAL A 642 -20.47 4.56 11.34
N ARG A 643 -19.96 5.71 10.90
CA ARG A 643 -19.14 5.81 9.67
C ARG A 643 -17.93 4.89 9.73
N LYS A 644 -17.21 4.88 10.86
CA LYS A 644 -16.04 3.99 11.05
C LYS A 644 -16.43 2.52 11.04
N ALA A 645 -17.53 2.15 11.70
CA ALA A 645 -18.00 0.77 11.73
C ALA A 645 -18.43 0.27 10.35
N LEU A 646 -19.06 1.12 9.53
CA LEU A 646 -19.41 0.81 8.14
C LEU A 646 -18.15 0.62 7.27
N VAL A 647 -17.14 1.49 7.43
CA VAL A 647 -15.84 1.35 6.74
C VAL A 647 -15.16 0.03 7.11
N ASP A 648 -15.09 -0.30 8.40
CA ASP A 648 -14.57 -1.59 8.88
C ASP A 648 -15.39 -2.77 8.38
N GLY A 649 -16.70 -2.60 8.21
CA GLY A 649 -17.58 -3.65 7.70
C GLY A 649 -17.40 -3.97 6.22
N ALA A 650 -16.96 -2.99 5.43
CA ALA A 650 -16.81 -3.11 3.99
C ALA A 650 -15.35 -3.33 3.53
N GLY A 651 -14.36 -2.94 4.33
CA GLY A 651 -12.95 -2.99 3.99
C GLY A 651 -12.18 -4.16 4.60
N SER A 652 -10.97 -4.41 4.10
CA SER A 652 -10.06 -5.39 4.69
C SER A 652 -9.43 -4.86 5.99
N PRO A 653 -9.35 -5.65 7.07
CA PRO A 653 -8.84 -5.18 8.36
C PRO A 653 -7.42 -4.58 8.29
N TYR A 654 -6.51 -5.21 7.55
CA TYR A 654 -5.13 -4.71 7.38
C TYR A 654 -5.03 -3.34 6.71
N ARG A 655 -6.13 -2.84 6.10
CA ARG A 655 -6.24 -1.48 5.56
C ARG A 655 -6.99 -0.56 6.52
N THR A 656 -8.19 -0.95 6.95
CA THR A 656 -9.07 -0.06 7.74
C THR A 656 -8.59 0.17 9.18
N MET A 657 -7.71 -0.70 9.69
CA MET A 657 -7.08 -0.55 11.01
C MET A 657 -5.73 0.20 10.97
N ALA A 658 -5.35 0.82 9.85
CA ALA A 658 -4.11 1.58 9.75
C ALA A 658 -4.03 2.74 10.76
N ASP A 659 -5.16 3.30 11.17
CA ASP A 659 -5.26 4.31 12.23
C ASP A 659 -4.76 3.80 13.59
N GLY A 660 -4.74 2.48 13.81
CA GLY A 660 -4.11 1.83 14.96
C GLY A 660 -2.60 2.07 15.06
N LEU A 661 -1.94 2.46 13.96
CA LEU A 661 -0.53 2.88 13.94
C LEU A 661 -0.34 4.35 14.33
N GLY A 662 -1.43 5.09 14.58
CA GLY A 662 -1.44 6.54 14.85
C GLY A 662 -1.56 7.39 13.58
N GLY A 663 -1.85 8.67 13.75
CA GLY A 663 -2.23 9.56 12.63
C GLY A 663 -1.12 9.87 11.62
N THR A 664 0.16 9.72 11.98
CA THR A 664 1.27 9.89 11.04
C THR A 664 1.64 8.57 10.40
N LEU A 665 2.07 7.58 11.19
CA LEU A 665 2.53 6.29 10.68
C LEU A 665 1.42 5.52 9.95
N GLY A 666 0.17 5.60 10.40
CA GLY A 666 -0.98 4.99 9.73
C GLY A 666 -1.15 5.47 8.29
N ARG A 667 -1.12 6.79 8.06
CA ARG A 667 -1.20 7.37 6.71
C ARG A 667 -0.02 6.93 5.83
N LEU A 668 1.18 6.85 6.41
CA LEU A 668 2.38 6.41 5.68
C LEU A 668 2.31 4.92 5.32
N TYR A 669 1.74 4.10 6.19
CA TYR A 669 1.47 2.69 5.92
C TYR A 669 0.41 2.51 4.82
N GLU A 670 -0.69 3.26 4.86
CA GLU A 670 -1.69 3.26 3.78
C GLU A 670 -1.10 3.71 2.45
N GLN A 671 -0.28 4.76 2.46
CA GLN A 671 0.43 5.23 1.27
C GLN A 671 1.36 4.14 0.72
N ALA A 672 2.14 3.48 1.58
CA ALA A 672 3.04 2.41 1.17
C ALA A 672 2.28 1.20 0.59
N LEU A 673 1.13 0.82 1.17
CA LEU A 673 0.25 -0.22 0.60
C LEU A 673 -0.32 0.20 -0.75
N LYS A 674 -0.86 1.42 -0.88
CA LYS A 674 -1.42 1.96 -2.13
C LYS A 674 -0.38 1.98 -3.25
N ASN A 675 0.86 2.27 -2.89
CA ASN A 675 2.00 2.34 -3.79
C ASN A 675 2.65 0.97 -4.12
N GLY A 676 2.15 -0.13 -3.56
CA GLY A 676 2.74 -1.46 -3.76
C GLY A 676 4.17 -1.58 -3.22
N GLU A 677 4.50 -0.84 -2.16
CA GLU A 677 5.82 -0.86 -1.51
C GLU A 677 5.92 -1.94 -0.42
N LEU A 678 4.81 -2.57 -0.05
CA LEU A 678 4.71 -3.60 0.99
C LEU A 678 4.20 -4.96 0.44
N PRO A 679 4.77 -5.51 -0.66
CA PRO A 679 4.23 -6.68 -1.32
C PRO A 679 4.21 -7.94 -0.45
N LYS A 680 5.23 -8.18 0.39
CA LYS A 680 5.24 -9.35 1.30
C LYS A 680 4.21 -9.19 2.41
N THR A 681 4.19 -8.02 3.03
CA THR A 681 3.26 -7.71 4.11
C THR A 681 1.81 -7.82 3.63
N GLN A 682 1.51 -7.25 2.46
CA GLN A 682 0.21 -7.35 1.83
C GLN A 682 -0.15 -8.80 1.50
N ALA A 683 0.72 -9.57 0.84
CA ALA A 683 0.43 -10.95 0.48
C ALA A 683 0.09 -11.84 1.69
N LEU A 684 0.75 -11.62 2.84
CA LEU A 684 0.43 -12.32 4.07
C LEU A 684 -0.90 -11.87 4.68
N LEU A 685 -1.09 -10.57 4.85
CA LEU A 685 -2.26 -10.02 5.56
C LEU A 685 -3.54 -10.03 4.72
N SER A 686 -3.46 -10.00 3.39
CA SER A 686 -4.64 -10.04 2.52
C SER A 686 -5.14 -11.45 2.22
N GLY A 687 -4.45 -12.48 2.70
CA GLY A 687 -4.90 -13.85 2.50
C GLY A 687 -4.03 -14.92 3.14
N ARG A 688 -2.70 -14.92 2.92
CA ARG A 688 -1.90 -16.13 3.20
C ARG A 688 -1.83 -16.53 4.68
N VAL A 689 -2.02 -15.59 5.60
CA VAL A 689 -2.15 -15.87 7.04
C VAL A 689 -3.39 -16.71 7.35
N GLU A 690 -4.48 -16.49 6.64
CA GLU A 690 -5.81 -16.99 6.97
C GLU A 690 -6.26 -18.15 6.06
N HIS A 691 -5.73 -18.21 4.84
CA HIS A 691 -6.09 -19.18 3.82
C HIS A 691 -4.94 -20.15 3.49
N THR A 692 -5.30 -21.28 2.89
CA THR A 692 -4.35 -22.26 2.33
C THR A 692 -4.20 -22.05 0.83
N PRO A 693 -3.19 -22.64 0.17
CA PRO A 693 -3.00 -22.48 -1.27
C PRO A 693 -4.19 -22.95 -2.13
N ASP A 694 -4.96 -23.91 -1.63
CA ASP A 694 -6.05 -24.60 -2.34
C ASP A 694 -7.45 -24.21 -1.86
N SER A 695 -7.57 -23.35 -0.85
CA SER A 695 -8.86 -23.03 -0.26
C SER A 695 -8.89 -21.66 0.42
N THR A 696 -9.94 -20.89 0.12
CA THR A 696 -10.32 -19.66 0.83
C THR A 696 -11.36 -19.93 1.93
N ALA A 697 -11.63 -21.20 2.25
CA ALA A 697 -12.63 -21.56 3.24
C ALA A 697 -12.16 -21.23 4.67
N ASP A 698 -13.04 -20.57 5.43
CA ASP A 698 -12.81 -20.30 6.83
C ASP A 698 -12.94 -21.55 7.70
N TRP A 699 -11.86 -21.94 8.39
CA TRP A 699 -11.86 -23.14 9.24
C TRP A 699 -12.85 -23.10 10.41
N TYR A 700 -13.29 -21.91 10.83
CA TYR A 700 -14.29 -21.75 11.89
C TYR A 700 -15.73 -21.90 11.40
N GLN A 701 -15.97 -22.06 10.09
CA GLN A 701 -17.31 -22.16 9.52
C GLN A 701 -18.08 -23.38 10.05
N THR A 702 -17.39 -24.50 10.32
CA THR A 702 -18.01 -25.69 10.94
C THR A 702 -18.61 -25.37 12.32
N ALA A 703 -17.91 -24.59 13.14
CA ALA A 703 -18.43 -24.15 14.43
C ALA A 703 -19.67 -23.26 14.26
N LYS A 704 -19.64 -22.35 13.29
CA LYS A 704 -20.77 -21.48 12.93
C LYS A 704 -22.01 -22.28 12.51
N ASN A 705 -21.80 -23.30 11.68
CA ASN A 705 -22.83 -24.25 11.25
C ASN A 705 -23.34 -25.14 12.39
N THR A 706 -22.51 -25.40 13.40
CA THR A 706 -22.91 -26.19 14.57
C THR A 706 -23.77 -25.38 15.55
N TYR A 707 -23.37 -24.15 15.86
CA TYR A 707 -24.04 -23.35 16.90
C TYR A 707 -25.26 -22.61 16.40
N GLN A 708 -25.25 -22.08 15.17
CA GLN A 708 -26.39 -21.42 14.50
C GLN A 708 -27.15 -20.40 15.39
N TYR A 709 -26.43 -19.67 16.24
CA TYR A 709 -27.03 -18.64 17.09
C TYR A 709 -27.52 -17.47 16.22
N LYS A 710 -28.76 -17.01 16.37
CA LYS A 710 -29.35 -15.96 15.54
C LYS A 710 -28.72 -14.61 15.83
N ARG A 711 -28.33 -13.89 14.78
CA ARG A 711 -27.75 -12.53 14.86
C ARG A 711 -28.70 -11.54 15.56
N PRO A 712 -28.18 -10.47 16.18
CA PRO A 712 -29.00 -9.52 16.93
C PRO A 712 -30.17 -8.94 16.13
N PHE A 713 -29.93 -8.46 14.91
CA PHE A 713 -30.99 -7.88 14.07
C PHE A 713 -32.07 -8.90 13.65
N VAL A 714 -31.71 -10.18 13.52
CA VAL A 714 -32.67 -11.27 13.22
C VAL A 714 -33.49 -11.63 14.45
N ARG A 715 -32.86 -11.57 15.62
CA ARG A 715 -33.48 -12.00 16.87
C ARG A 715 -34.36 -10.91 17.48
N MET A 716 -33.90 -9.67 17.48
CA MET A 716 -34.54 -8.54 18.16
C MET A 716 -35.26 -7.56 17.21
N GLY A 717 -35.06 -7.71 15.89
CA GLY A 717 -35.72 -6.88 14.87
C GLY A 717 -35.23 -5.43 14.84
N PHE A 718 -35.51 -4.73 13.73
CA PHE A 718 -35.19 -3.32 13.59
C PHE A 718 -36.24 -2.40 14.22
N THR A 719 -35.82 -1.25 14.74
CA THR A 719 -36.69 -0.21 15.33
C THR A 719 -37.80 0.24 14.37
N GLY A 720 -37.50 0.29 13.07
CA GLY A 720 -38.48 0.58 12.01
C GLY A 720 -39.61 -0.45 11.85
N ASP A 721 -39.46 -1.65 12.43
CA ASP A 721 -40.46 -2.74 12.39
C ASP A 721 -40.78 -3.27 13.81
N GLN A 722 -40.90 -2.34 14.77
CA GLN A 722 -41.22 -2.64 16.18
C GLN A 722 -40.21 -3.56 16.88
N GLY A 723 -38.96 -3.54 16.45
CA GLY A 723 -37.83 -4.20 17.11
C GLY A 723 -36.98 -3.24 17.95
N LEU A 724 -35.78 -3.68 18.33
CA LEU A 724 -34.90 -2.97 19.27
C LEU A 724 -33.59 -2.44 18.65
N ILE A 725 -33.29 -2.82 17.41
CA ILE A 725 -32.00 -2.55 16.75
C ILE A 725 -32.13 -1.39 15.75
N GLU A 726 -31.23 -0.42 15.85
CA GLU A 726 -31.06 0.62 14.83
C GLU A 726 -30.39 0.05 13.57
N GLN A 727 -30.97 0.38 12.42
CA GLN A 727 -30.50 -0.06 11.11
C GLN A 727 -29.46 0.94 10.56
N TRP A 728 -28.18 0.66 10.81
CA TRP A 728 -27.08 1.54 10.39
C TRP A 728 -26.55 1.25 8.97
N ASP A 729 -26.63 0.01 8.51
CA ASP A 729 -26.24 -0.41 7.17
C ASP A 729 -27.44 -0.50 6.21
N SER A 730 -27.18 -0.58 4.92
CA SER A 730 -28.17 -0.81 3.87
C SER A 730 -28.94 -2.13 4.08
N PRO A 731 -30.20 -2.23 3.62
CA PRO A 731 -30.96 -3.49 3.68
C PRO A 731 -30.19 -4.68 3.08
N GLY A 732 -29.51 -4.47 1.95
CA GLY A 732 -28.71 -5.51 1.30
C GLY A 732 -27.53 -6.02 2.15
N GLY A 733 -26.94 -5.16 2.99
CA GLY A 733 -25.88 -5.55 3.93
C GLY A 733 -26.37 -6.53 5.01
N TYR A 734 -27.63 -6.40 5.45
CA TYR A 734 -28.23 -7.28 6.46
C TYR A 734 -28.84 -8.56 5.87
N ASP A 735 -29.54 -8.45 4.74
CA ASP A 735 -30.29 -9.57 4.14
C ASP A 735 -29.38 -10.76 3.81
N GLY A 736 -28.16 -10.49 3.32
CA GLY A 736 -27.18 -11.52 3.01
C GLY A 736 -26.71 -12.34 4.22
N LEU A 737 -26.86 -11.81 5.44
CA LEU A 737 -26.36 -12.42 6.69
C LEU A 737 -27.47 -12.98 7.57
N ALA A 738 -28.75 -12.77 7.22
CA ALA A 738 -29.89 -13.14 8.05
C ALA A 738 -30.02 -14.66 8.29
N ARG A 739 -29.47 -15.48 7.39
CA ARG A 739 -29.52 -16.96 7.45
C ARG A 739 -28.22 -17.59 7.96
N ASP A 740 -27.22 -16.78 8.28
CA ASP A 740 -25.91 -17.22 8.71
C ASP A 740 -25.73 -17.00 10.22
N GLY A 741 -25.14 -17.98 10.92
CA GLY A 741 -25.02 -17.99 12.38
C GLY A 741 -24.18 -16.84 12.91
N SER A 742 -24.44 -16.37 14.12
CA SER A 742 -23.74 -15.23 14.73
C SER A 742 -22.40 -15.63 15.36
N PHE A 743 -22.33 -16.82 15.98
CA PHE A 743 -21.16 -17.27 16.73
C PHE A 743 -20.33 -18.34 16.00
N PRO A 744 -19.00 -18.22 15.94
CA PRO A 744 -18.21 -17.02 16.27
C PRO A 744 -18.35 -15.94 15.19
N SER A 745 -17.92 -14.71 15.50
CA SER A 745 -17.86 -13.65 14.49
C SER A 745 -16.69 -13.83 13.54
N GLY A 746 -16.97 -14.15 12.28
CA GLY A 746 -15.95 -14.31 11.23
C GLY A 746 -15.19 -13.02 10.92
N HIS A 747 -15.91 -11.89 10.78
CA HIS A 747 -15.27 -10.58 10.61
C HIS A 747 -14.31 -10.26 11.76
N THR A 748 -14.69 -10.60 13.00
CA THR A 748 -13.82 -10.41 14.16
C THR A 748 -12.61 -11.33 14.10
N SER A 749 -12.77 -12.60 13.69
CA SER A 749 -11.65 -13.51 13.46
C SER A 749 -10.62 -12.91 12.51
N HIS A 750 -11.07 -12.33 11.39
CA HIS A 750 -10.19 -11.67 10.43
C HIS A 750 -9.50 -10.43 11.03
N GLY A 751 -10.27 -9.57 11.71
CA GLY A 751 -9.75 -8.38 12.39
C GLY A 751 -8.67 -8.72 13.41
N TYR A 752 -8.88 -9.75 14.24
CA TYR A 752 -7.88 -10.20 15.20
C TYR A 752 -6.72 -10.95 14.56
N ALA A 753 -6.92 -11.83 13.57
CA ALA A 753 -5.82 -12.54 12.91
C ALA A 753 -4.83 -11.56 12.26
N GLN A 754 -5.34 -10.66 11.42
CA GLN A 754 -4.53 -9.66 10.73
C GLN A 754 -3.94 -8.64 11.71
N GLY A 755 -4.72 -8.18 12.69
CA GLY A 755 -4.27 -7.23 13.71
C GLY A 755 -3.18 -7.81 14.62
N ILE A 756 -3.31 -9.08 15.03
CA ILE A 756 -2.29 -9.77 15.83
C ILE A 756 -1.02 -9.97 15.01
N VAL A 757 -1.12 -10.42 13.75
CA VAL A 757 0.07 -10.53 12.90
C VAL A 757 0.73 -9.16 12.76
N LEU A 758 0.00 -8.09 12.45
CA LEU A 758 0.57 -6.75 12.37
C LEU A 758 1.24 -6.31 13.70
N ALA A 759 0.63 -6.60 14.85
CA ALA A 759 1.22 -6.35 16.16
C ALA A 759 2.50 -7.17 16.41
N THR A 760 2.62 -8.39 15.84
CA THR A 760 3.88 -9.15 15.88
C THR A 760 4.94 -8.61 14.91
N LEU A 761 4.54 -7.98 13.80
CA LEU A 761 5.48 -7.34 12.87
C LEU A 761 5.99 -6.00 13.42
N LEU A 762 5.16 -5.24 14.16
CA LEU A 762 5.49 -3.96 14.79
C LEU A 762 5.25 -4.01 16.33
N PRO A 763 6.03 -4.81 17.07
CA PRO A 763 5.79 -5.04 18.51
C PRO A 763 5.87 -3.78 19.37
N GLU A 764 6.58 -2.74 18.93
CA GLU A 764 6.62 -1.43 19.60
C GLU A 764 5.25 -0.73 19.69
N LEU A 765 4.30 -1.09 18.82
CA LEU A 765 2.95 -0.51 18.73
C LEU A 765 1.87 -1.55 19.05
N ALA A 766 2.26 -2.73 19.55
CA ALA A 766 1.34 -3.83 19.80
C ALA A 766 0.12 -3.45 20.65
N PRO A 767 0.23 -2.67 21.75
CA PRO A 767 -0.94 -2.27 22.54
C PRO A 767 -1.97 -1.49 21.71
N GLN A 768 -1.52 -0.52 20.91
CA GLN A 768 -2.37 0.31 20.07
C GLN A 768 -3.01 -0.51 18.94
N ILE A 769 -2.24 -1.35 18.26
CA ILE A 769 -2.72 -2.22 17.19
C ILE A 769 -3.78 -3.19 17.73
N LEU A 770 -3.52 -3.83 18.88
CA LEU A 770 -4.45 -4.78 19.49
C LEU A 770 -5.71 -4.08 20.02
N ALA A 771 -5.59 -2.88 20.60
CA ALA A 771 -6.74 -2.08 20.97
C ALA A 771 -7.61 -1.72 19.75
N ARG A 772 -6.99 -1.38 18.61
CA ARG A 772 -7.72 -1.13 17.36
C ARG A 772 -8.36 -2.40 16.79
N ALA A 773 -7.68 -3.55 16.83
CA ALA A 773 -8.27 -4.84 16.47
C ALA A 773 -9.48 -5.20 17.35
N SER A 774 -9.43 -4.87 18.64
CA SER A 774 -10.59 -5.03 19.53
C SER A 774 -11.75 -4.10 19.16
N GLU A 775 -11.47 -2.88 18.71
CA GLU A 775 -12.48 -1.94 18.24
C GLU A 775 -13.11 -2.40 16.91
N TYR A 776 -12.33 -3.00 16.01
CA TYR A 776 -12.86 -3.58 14.77
C TYR A 776 -13.94 -4.63 15.07
N GLY A 777 -13.71 -5.49 16.06
CA GLY A 777 -14.74 -6.41 16.56
C GLY A 777 -15.93 -5.69 17.20
N ASP A 778 -15.66 -4.70 18.07
CA ASP A 778 -16.68 -3.88 18.73
C ASP A 778 -17.60 -3.14 17.75
N ASN A 779 -17.06 -2.69 16.62
CA ASN A 779 -17.81 -2.07 15.53
C ASN A 779 -18.84 -3.04 14.92
N ARG A 780 -18.61 -4.35 14.98
CA ARG A 780 -19.62 -5.36 14.54
C ARG A 780 -20.77 -5.51 15.54
N VAL A 781 -20.56 -5.13 16.80
CA VAL A 781 -21.61 -5.00 17.82
C VAL A 781 -22.41 -3.72 17.59
N LEU A 782 -21.73 -2.59 17.32
CA LEU A 782 -22.37 -1.32 16.99
C LEU A 782 -23.32 -1.44 15.79
N LEU A 783 -22.95 -2.20 14.77
CA LEU A 783 -23.82 -2.46 13.61
C LEU A 783 -24.85 -3.58 13.84
N ALA A 784 -24.89 -4.17 15.04
CA ALA A 784 -25.77 -5.25 15.45
C ALA A 784 -25.68 -6.52 14.57
N PHE A 785 -24.53 -6.74 13.91
CA PHE A 785 -24.26 -7.98 13.18
C PHE A 785 -23.87 -9.13 14.12
N HIS A 786 -23.31 -8.80 15.29
CA HIS A 786 -22.73 -9.75 16.23
C HIS A 786 -22.94 -9.33 17.69
N TYR A 787 -22.96 -10.30 18.60
CA TYR A 787 -22.95 -10.09 20.04
C TYR A 787 -21.53 -10.01 20.59
N PRO A 788 -21.31 -9.40 21.77
CA PRO A 788 -20.03 -9.46 22.49
C PRO A 788 -19.44 -10.86 22.63
N THR A 789 -20.25 -11.89 22.91
CA THR A 789 -19.77 -13.29 22.95
C THR A 789 -19.18 -13.76 21.62
N ASP A 790 -19.74 -13.29 20.50
CA ASP A 790 -19.25 -13.63 19.15
C ASP A 790 -17.91 -12.95 18.87
N ILE A 791 -17.73 -11.74 19.40
CA ILE A 791 -16.46 -10.99 19.33
C ILE A 791 -15.38 -11.72 20.13
N MET A 792 -15.72 -12.16 21.35
CA MET A 792 -14.81 -12.95 22.19
C MET A 792 -14.42 -14.26 21.51
N GLY A 793 -15.38 -14.98 20.89
CA GLY A 793 -15.10 -16.18 20.11
C GLY A 793 -14.24 -15.91 18.87
N GLY A 794 -14.54 -14.85 18.11
CA GLY A 794 -13.74 -14.45 16.95
C GLY A 794 -12.30 -14.08 17.33
N ARG A 795 -12.09 -13.42 18.47
CA ARG A 795 -10.75 -13.15 19.03
C ARG A 795 -9.96 -14.43 19.28
N VAL A 796 -10.58 -15.46 19.88
CA VAL A 796 -9.95 -16.77 20.12
C VAL A 796 -9.52 -17.42 18.80
N VAL A 797 -10.38 -17.37 17.79
CA VAL A 797 -10.05 -17.87 16.44
C VAL A 797 -8.86 -17.10 15.85
N GLY A 798 -8.90 -15.76 15.88
CA GLY A 798 -7.82 -14.92 15.33
C GLY A 798 -6.47 -15.14 16.04
N GLN A 799 -6.48 -15.29 17.36
CA GLN A 799 -5.28 -15.66 18.13
C GLN A 799 -4.72 -17.02 17.71
N LYS A 800 -5.59 -18.01 17.54
CA LYS A 800 -5.18 -19.35 17.11
C LYS A 800 -4.61 -19.34 15.68
N THR A 801 -5.25 -18.63 14.75
CA THR A 801 -4.78 -18.49 13.36
C THR A 801 -3.38 -17.89 13.33
N ALA A 802 -3.16 -16.74 14.00
CA ALA A 802 -1.85 -16.12 14.06
C ALA A 802 -0.79 -17.01 14.73
N GLN A 803 -1.17 -17.73 15.79
CA GLN A 803 -0.26 -18.65 16.48
C GLN A 803 0.19 -19.80 15.59
N LEU A 804 -0.71 -20.43 14.82
CA LEU A 804 -0.35 -21.54 13.94
C LEU A 804 0.74 -21.12 12.94
N ARG A 805 0.62 -19.91 12.37
CA ARG A 805 1.60 -19.35 11.44
C ARG A 805 2.96 -19.06 12.09
N TRP A 806 2.96 -18.56 13.32
CA TRP A 806 4.20 -18.31 14.06
C TRP A 806 4.87 -19.58 14.60
N SER A 807 4.11 -20.63 14.92
CA SER A 807 4.66 -21.90 15.41
C SER A 807 5.31 -22.74 14.31
N ASP A 808 4.87 -22.58 13.07
CA ASP A 808 5.47 -23.21 11.91
C ASP A 808 6.82 -22.56 11.54
N PRO A 809 7.96 -23.27 11.65
CA PRO A 809 9.27 -22.69 11.37
C PRO A 809 9.44 -22.19 9.92
N GLU A 810 8.79 -22.84 8.95
CA GLU A 810 8.91 -22.48 7.55
C GLU A 810 8.04 -21.25 7.25
N PHE A 811 6.78 -21.26 7.68
CA PHE A 811 5.90 -20.09 7.52
C PHE A 811 6.41 -18.88 8.31
N ARG A 812 7.00 -19.08 9.49
CA ARG A 812 7.65 -18.03 10.28
C ARG A 812 8.69 -17.25 9.48
N THR A 813 9.41 -17.91 8.59
CA THR A 813 10.40 -17.26 7.73
C THR A 813 9.76 -16.23 6.79
N LEU A 814 8.49 -16.42 6.40
CA LEU A 814 7.73 -15.44 5.61
C LEU A 814 7.33 -14.25 6.48
N LEU A 815 6.87 -14.50 7.71
CA LEU A 815 6.52 -13.44 8.67
C LEU A 815 7.73 -12.56 9.03
N GLU A 816 8.92 -13.16 9.24
CA GLU A 816 10.16 -12.43 9.51
C GLU A 816 10.61 -11.56 8.31
N GLN A 817 10.40 -12.05 7.09
CA GLN A 817 10.65 -11.26 5.88
C GLN A 817 9.67 -10.10 5.73
N ALA A 818 8.38 -10.33 5.99
CA ALA A 818 7.37 -9.27 5.98
C ALA A 818 7.64 -8.23 7.09
N LYS A 819 8.07 -8.65 8.27
CA LYS A 819 8.52 -7.75 9.34
C LYS A 819 9.65 -6.84 8.87
N THR A 820 10.68 -7.42 8.27
CA THR A 820 11.85 -6.67 7.78
C THR A 820 11.46 -5.67 6.69
N GLU A 821 10.60 -6.08 5.74
CA GLU A 821 10.04 -5.21 4.71
C GLU A 821 9.28 -4.04 5.33
N LEU A 822 8.31 -4.34 6.20
CA LEU A 822 7.45 -3.35 6.83
C LEU A 822 8.25 -2.31 7.61
N GLU A 823 9.18 -2.73 8.46
CA GLU A 823 10.04 -1.83 9.22
C GLU A 823 10.92 -0.96 8.31
N THR A 824 11.49 -1.54 7.25
CA THR A 824 12.39 -0.82 6.33
C THR A 824 11.64 0.24 5.54
N VAL A 825 10.49 -0.13 4.97
CA VAL A 825 9.66 0.77 4.16
C VAL A 825 9.08 1.88 5.03
N LEU A 826 8.52 1.55 6.20
CA LEU A 826 7.97 2.57 7.10
C LEU A 826 9.04 3.50 7.65
N ALA A 827 10.23 3.00 8.02
CA ALA A 827 11.34 3.86 8.41
C ALA A 827 11.75 4.81 7.28
N GLN A 828 11.71 4.35 6.03
CA GLN A 828 11.97 5.21 4.86
C GLN A 828 10.89 6.27 4.68
N LYS A 829 9.61 5.90 4.77
CA LYS A 829 8.48 6.83 4.71
C LYS A 829 8.55 7.88 5.82
N CYS A 830 8.93 7.49 7.03
CA CYS A 830 9.07 8.40 8.15
C CYS A 830 10.20 9.41 7.93
N ARG A 831 11.33 8.99 7.34
CA ARG A 831 12.41 9.92 6.95
C ARG A 831 11.93 10.91 5.89
N GLU A 832 11.24 10.42 4.86
CA GLU A 832 10.66 11.25 3.80
C GLU A 832 9.64 12.27 4.35
N ALA A 833 8.82 11.86 5.32
CA ALA A 833 7.88 12.74 5.99
C ALA A 833 8.53 13.71 7.01
N GLY A 834 9.83 13.54 7.30
CA GLY A 834 10.51 14.28 8.37
C GLY A 834 10.05 13.91 9.79
N ALA A 835 9.39 12.76 9.96
CA ALA A 835 8.82 12.25 11.21
C ALA A 835 9.74 11.23 11.91
N GLY A 836 11.05 11.46 11.86
CA GLY A 836 12.03 10.55 12.46
C GLY A 836 12.52 9.42 11.52
N ASP A 837 13.28 8.49 12.10
CA ASP A 837 14.05 7.47 11.38
C ASP A 837 13.61 6.02 11.66
N SER A 838 12.58 5.84 12.50
CA SER A 838 12.01 4.54 12.85
C SER A 838 10.48 4.60 12.98
N PRO A 839 9.76 3.46 12.80
CA PRO A 839 8.31 3.42 12.99
C PRO A 839 7.88 3.90 14.39
N ALA A 840 8.57 3.45 15.45
CA ALA A 840 8.28 3.86 16.82
C ALA A 840 8.35 5.39 17.04
N ARG A 841 9.41 6.05 16.55
CA ARG A 841 9.53 7.52 16.67
C ARG A 841 8.46 8.23 15.86
N CYS A 842 8.24 7.77 14.64
CA CYS A 842 7.26 8.32 13.72
C CYS A 842 5.81 8.21 14.22
N ALA A 843 5.48 7.14 14.94
CA ALA A 843 4.20 6.99 15.62
C ALA A 843 4.07 7.92 16.85
N GLY A 844 5.18 8.20 17.56
CA GLY A 844 5.22 9.05 18.74
C GLY A 844 5.31 10.56 18.45
N ASP A 845 5.89 10.95 17.32
CA ASP A 845 5.92 12.34 16.82
C ASP A 845 4.53 12.78 16.28
N GLY A 846 3.64 11.81 16.03
CA GLY A 846 2.22 12.02 15.70
C GLY A 846 1.28 11.81 16.88
N LYS A 847 -0.04 11.95 16.64
CA LYS A 847 -1.05 11.53 17.62
C LYS A 847 -1.17 10.01 17.56
N SER A 848 -0.66 9.30 18.57
CA SER A 848 -0.88 7.86 18.75
C SER A 848 -2.37 7.54 18.73
N TYR A 849 -2.73 6.33 18.30
CA TYR A 849 -4.13 5.88 18.29
C TYR A 849 -4.76 6.03 19.69
N LEU A 850 -4.09 5.48 20.70
CA LEU A 850 -4.36 5.66 22.12
C LEU A 850 -3.04 5.70 22.91
N PRO A 851 -2.99 6.39 24.06
CA PRO A 851 -1.96 6.16 25.08
C PRO A 851 -1.87 4.67 25.44
N THR A 852 -0.67 4.18 25.75
CA THR A 852 -0.45 2.74 25.99
C THR A 852 -1.29 2.19 27.14
N ASP A 853 -1.43 2.92 28.24
CA ASP A 853 -2.26 2.54 29.38
C ASP A 853 -3.75 2.48 29.04
N GLU A 854 -4.25 3.43 28.24
CA GLU A 854 -5.61 3.43 27.72
C GLU A 854 -5.84 2.27 26.75
N ALA A 855 -4.90 2.01 25.84
CA ALA A 855 -4.96 0.89 24.90
C ALA A 855 -5.04 -0.46 25.62
N LEU A 856 -4.21 -0.66 26.65
CA LEU A 856 -4.25 -1.86 27.50
C LEU A 856 -5.58 -1.98 28.25
N THR A 857 -6.11 -0.86 28.77
CA THR A 857 -7.37 -0.83 29.51
C THR A 857 -8.56 -1.20 28.61
N VAL A 858 -8.67 -0.56 27.44
CA VAL A 858 -9.76 -0.81 26.48
C VAL A 858 -9.69 -2.23 25.93
N TYR A 859 -8.50 -2.72 25.59
CA TYR A 859 -8.32 -4.10 25.15
C TYR A 859 -8.83 -5.08 26.22
N ARG A 860 -8.36 -4.91 27.47
CA ARG A 860 -8.75 -5.78 28.60
C ARG A 860 -10.24 -5.72 28.90
N GLN A 861 -10.87 -4.55 28.79
CA GLN A 861 -12.32 -4.39 28.94
C GLN A 861 -13.07 -5.21 27.89
N ARG A 862 -12.68 -5.12 26.61
CA ARG A 862 -13.31 -5.84 25.50
C ARG A 862 -13.01 -7.33 25.45
N MET A 863 -12.02 -7.81 26.20
CA MET A 863 -11.82 -9.26 26.36
C MET A 863 -13.01 -9.94 27.06
N THR A 864 -13.74 -9.23 27.93
CA THR A 864 -14.80 -9.80 28.76
C THR A 864 -16.14 -9.07 28.70
N TYR A 865 -16.14 -7.83 28.19
CA TYR A 865 -17.31 -6.93 28.19
C TYR A 865 -17.92 -6.70 29.59
N GLY A 866 -17.14 -6.93 30.65
CA GLY A 866 -17.60 -6.82 32.03
C GLY A 866 -18.60 -7.90 32.45
N TYR A 867 -18.75 -8.99 31.69
CA TYR A 867 -19.65 -10.07 32.04
C TYR A 867 -19.23 -10.81 33.31
N PRO A 868 -20.21 -11.34 34.07
CA PRO A 868 -19.92 -12.04 35.32
C PRO A 868 -19.13 -13.32 35.06
N HIS A 869 -18.44 -13.79 36.10
CA HIS A 869 -17.84 -15.11 36.08
C HIS A 869 -18.93 -16.19 36.17
N ILE A 870 -18.87 -17.15 35.26
CA ILE A 870 -19.78 -18.30 35.19
C ILE A 870 -19.04 -19.64 35.30
N GLY A 871 -17.70 -19.63 35.22
CA GLY A 871 -16.83 -20.77 35.41
C GLY A 871 -16.15 -20.78 36.79
N ALA A 872 -15.26 -21.74 37.01
CA ALA A 872 -14.52 -21.84 38.27
C ALA A 872 -13.43 -20.75 38.40
N GLU A 873 -13.42 -20.08 39.55
CA GLU A 873 -12.47 -19.01 39.86
C GLU A 873 -11.18 -19.52 40.50
N ASN A 874 -10.16 -18.67 40.59
CA ASN A 874 -8.87 -18.93 41.25
C ASN A 874 -8.12 -20.16 40.71
N ARG A 875 -8.33 -20.51 39.44
CA ARG A 875 -7.61 -21.59 38.78
C ARG A 875 -6.17 -21.17 38.47
N PRO A 876 -5.22 -22.13 38.47
CA PRO A 876 -3.86 -21.84 38.05
C PRO A 876 -3.81 -21.31 36.61
N PRO A 877 -2.68 -20.69 36.22
CA PRO A 877 -2.42 -20.35 34.83
C PRO A 877 -2.67 -21.50 33.85
N ALA A 878 -3.31 -21.19 32.72
CA ALA A 878 -3.68 -22.17 31.71
C ALA A 878 -3.36 -21.63 30.31
N VAL A 879 -2.07 -21.43 30.03
CA VAL A 879 -1.60 -20.94 28.72
C VAL A 879 -1.73 -22.07 27.68
N PRO A 880 -2.43 -21.85 26.55
CA PRO A 880 -2.51 -22.83 25.46
C PRO A 880 -1.15 -23.11 24.81
N ASP A 881 -0.97 -24.31 24.29
CA ASP A 881 0.27 -24.69 23.61
C ASP A 881 0.54 -23.88 22.34
N GLY A 882 1.81 -23.48 22.17
CA GLY A 882 2.27 -22.64 21.07
C GLY A 882 1.94 -21.16 21.22
N ALA A 883 1.13 -20.75 22.19
CA ALA A 883 0.80 -19.33 22.40
C ALA A 883 2.05 -18.47 22.67
N GLU A 884 3.09 -19.05 23.27
CA GLU A 884 4.39 -18.40 23.47
C GLU A 884 5.05 -17.90 22.16
N ASP A 885 4.70 -18.48 21.01
CA ASP A 885 5.26 -18.06 19.72
C ASP A 885 4.79 -16.68 19.28
N LEU A 886 3.61 -16.23 19.75
CA LEU A 886 3.11 -14.87 19.52
C LEU A 886 3.96 -13.79 20.21
N LEU A 887 4.79 -14.17 21.19
CA LEU A 887 5.67 -13.24 21.89
C LEU A 887 7.10 -13.20 21.32
N ARG A 888 7.40 -13.93 20.23
CA ARG A 888 8.75 -14.02 19.67
C ARG A 888 9.36 -12.67 19.30
N THR A 889 8.58 -11.77 18.72
CA THR A 889 9.08 -10.47 18.26
C THR A 889 9.06 -9.40 19.35
N ALA A 890 8.10 -9.46 20.28
CA ALA A 890 8.04 -8.57 21.44
C ALA A 890 9.11 -8.92 22.50
N HIS A 891 9.44 -10.20 22.65
CA HIS A 891 10.41 -10.73 23.61
C HIS A 891 11.46 -11.64 22.95
N PRO A 892 12.28 -11.13 22.00
CA PRO A 892 13.17 -11.94 21.18
C PRO A 892 14.33 -12.58 21.95
N LYS A 893 14.63 -12.06 23.15
CA LYS A 893 15.72 -12.56 24.01
C LYS A 893 15.27 -13.66 24.97
N LEU A 894 13.97 -13.92 25.10
CA LEU A 894 13.44 -14.93 26.01
C LEU A 894 13.42 -16.31 25.32
N GLY A 895 13.50 -17.39 26.11
CA GLY A 895 13.19 -18.75 25.64
C GLY A 895 11.67 -19.01 25.63
N ASP A 896 11.24 -20.13 25.05
CA ASP A 896 9.81 -20.50 24.94
C ASP A 896 9.13 -20.59 26.32
N GLY A 897 9.76 -21.28 27.28
CA GLY A 897 9.25 -21.38 28.65
C GLY A 897 9.13 -20.02 29.36
N GLN A 898 10.05 -19.09 29.08
CA GLN A 898 10.00 -17.74 29.64
C GLN A 898 8.88 -16.91 29.02
N ARG A 899 8.68 -17.00 27.69
CA ARG A 899 7.53 -16.36 27.02
C ARG A 899 6.20 -16.93 27.54
N ARG A 900 6.13 -18.23 27.78
CA ARG A 900 4.96 -18.87 28.40
C ARG A 900 4.71 -18.33 29.81
N ALA A 901 5.75 -18.15 30.62
CA ALA A 901 5.64 -17.54 31.95
C ALA A 901 5.15 -16.09 31.89
N VAL A 902 5.54 -15.31 30.87
CA VAL A 902 5.01 -13.96 30.64
C VAL A 902 3.51 -13.99 30.35
N LEU A 903 3.06 -14.86 29.43
CA LEU A 903 1.63 -15.03 29.14
C LEU A 903 0.84 -15.45 30.40
N ALA A 904 1.38 -16.39 31.17
CA ALA A 904 0.79 -16.82 32.43
C ALA A 904 0.70 -15.69 33.48
N ALA A 905 1.73 -14.84 33.56
CA ALA A 905 1.76 -13.72 34.51
C ALA A 905 0.80 -12.58 34.13
N THR A 906 0.46 -12.41 32.84
CA THR A 906 -0.38 -11.29 32.37
C THR A 906 -1.82 -11.67 32.03
N GLN A 907 -2.16 -12.96 32.00
CA GLN A 907 -3.49 -13.46 31.64
C GLN A 907 -4.64 -12.92 32.54
N LEU A 908 -5.87 -13.06 32.07
CA LEU A 908 -7.07 -12.79 32.87
C LEU A 908 -7.26 -13.79 34.02
N PRO A 909 -7.92 -13.38 35.12
CA PRO A 909 -8.48 -14.31 36.10
C PRO A 909 -9.35 -15.39 35.45
N SER A 910 -9.42 -16.57 36.06
CA SER A 910 -10.32 -17.63 35.57
C SER A 910 -11.77 -17.35 35.94
N GLY A 911 -12.68 -17.96 35.18
CA GLY A 911 -14.12 -17.97 35.45
C GLY A 911 -14.94 -17.08 34.52
N SER A 912 -14.32 -16.22 33.71
CA SER A 912 -15.02 -15.37 32.74
C SER A 912 -15.83 -16.17 31.71
N VAL A 913 -16.82 -15.54 31.07
CA VAL A 913 -17.55 -16.13 29.95
C VAL A 913 -16.56 -16.58 28.86
N LEU A 914 -16.80 -17.77 28.27
CA LEU A 914 -15.92 -18.49 27.33
C LEU A 914 -14.56 -18.95 27.89
N ASP A 915 -14.29 -18.82 29.19
CA ASP A 915 -13.07 -19.38 29.79
C ASP A 915 -13.11 -20.91 29.76
N GLU A 916 -12.23 -21.52 28.96
CA GLU A 916 -12.16 -22.98 28.82
C GLU A 916 -11.65 -23.64 30.11
N GLN A 917 -12.42 -24.59 30.62
CA GLN A 917 -12.19 -25.20 31.94
C GLN A 917 -11.42 -26.55 31.87
N GLY A 918 -11.12 -27.06 30.67
CA GLY A 918 -10.34 -28.28 30.46
C GLY A 918 -8.82 -28.05 30.39
N ASP A 919 -8.09 -29.12 30.08
CA ASP A 919 -6.62 -29.16 30.16
C ASP A 919 -5.89 -28.52 28.95
N GLY A 920 -6.61 -28.18 27.87
CA GLY A 920 -6.03 -27.61 26.64
C GLY A 920 -5.60 -26.14 26.72
N GLY A 921 -5.67 -25.52 27.90
CA GLY A 921 -5.47 -24.09 28.09
C GLY A 921 -6.68 -23.25 27.65
N SER A 922 -6.67 -21.97 28.02
CA SER A 922 -7.76 -21.03 27.72
C SER A 922 -7.26 -19.81 26.95
N TRP A 923 -7.55 -19.78 25.65
CA TRP A 923 -7.28 -18.62 24.78
C TRP A 923 -8.03 -17.36 25.25
N GLN A 924 -9.22 -17.55 25.82
CA GLN A 924 -10.02 -16.46 26.37
C GLN A 924 -9.24 -15.68 27.45
N ARG A 925 -8.38 -16.35 28.22
CA ARG A 925 -7.54 -15.73 29.27
C ARG A 925 -6.31 -14.99 28.73
N ILE A 926 -5.89 -15.22 27.49
CA ILE A 926 -4.65 -14.64 26.94
C ILE A 926 -4.81 -13.14 26.67
N ASP A 927 -4.29 -12.33 27.59
CA ASP A 927 -4.14 -10.87 27.45
C ASP A 927 -2.85 -10.58 26.68
N LEU A 928 -2.93 -10.71 25.36
CA LEU A 928 -1.79 -10.54 24.47
C LEU A 928 -1.23 -9.11 24.48
N ALA A 929 -2.10 -8.10 24.64
CA ALA A 929 -1.65 -6.71 24.70
C ALA A 929 -0.79 -6.45 25.94
N ALA A 930 -1.23 -6.94 27.11
CA ALA A 930 -0.43 -6.85 28.33
C ALA A 930 0.87 -7.68 28.24
N ALA A 931 0.82 -8.87 27.62
CA ALA A 931 1.98 -9.74 27.46
C ALA A 931 3.06 -9.14 26.54
N MET A 932 2.66 -8.57 25.41
CA MET A 932 3.57 -7.92 24.47
C MET A 932 4.18 -6.64 25.04
N ALA A 933 3.41 -5.87 25.83
CA ALA A 933 3.89 -4.64 26.48
C ALA A 933 4.74 -4.88 27.74
N ALA A 934 4.81 -6.11 28.23
CA ALA A 934 5.38 -6.40 29.54
C ALA A 934 6.87 -6.03 29.62
N LYS A 935 7.29 -5.40 30.70
CA LYS A 935 8.72 -5.22 31.01
C LYS A 935 9.21 -6.48 31.72
N VAL A 936 10.12 -7.22 31.08
CA VAL A 936 10.58 -8.52 31.56
C VAL A 936 12.08 -8.50 31.86
N THR A 937 12.46 -9.02 33.03
CA THR A 937 13.85 -9.31 33.40
C THR A 937 13.98 -10.77 33.79
N ALA A 938 14.88 -11.51 33.14
CA ALA A 938 15.17 -12.89 33.50
C ALA A 938 16.26 -12.96 34.58
N HIS A 939 16.08 -13.85 35.56
CA HIS A 939 17.03 -14.05 36.66
C HIS A 939 17.79 -15.37 36.51
N HIS A 940 18.96 -15.45 37.14
CA HIS A 940 19.81 -16.65 37.12
C HIS A 940 19.18 -17.88 37.78
N ASP A 941 18.20 -17.69 38.68
CA ASP A 941 17.48 -18.76 39.36
C ASP A 941 16.29 -19.31 38.55
N GLY A 942 16.14 -18.88 37.29
CA GLY A 942 15.06 -19.31 36.41
C GLY A 942 13.74 -18.55 36.58
N THR A 943 13.64 -17.65 37.57
CA THR A 943 12.46 -16.78 37.73
C THR A 943 12.49 -15.59 36.77
N LEU A 944 11.34 -14.95 36.57
CA LEU A 944 11.22 -13.69 35.82
C LEU A 944 10.73 -12.58 36.73
N THR A 945 11.09 -11.33 36.44
CA THR A 945 10.32 -10.17 36.88
C THR A 945 9.51 -9.65 35.71
N VAL A 946 8.18 -9.70 35.82
CA VAL A 946 7.22 -9.22 34.81
C VAL A 946 6.48 -8.02 35.40
N ASN A 947 6.63 -6.85 34.78
CA ASN A 947 6.02 -5.58 35.25
C ASN A 947 6.30 -5.27 36.74
N GLY A 948 7.51 -5.61 37.21
CA GLY A 948 7.93 -5.37 38.60
C GLY A 948 7.54 -6.47 39.59
N VAL A 949 6.81 -7.50 39.17
CA VAL A 949 6.43 -8.66 40.00
C VAL A 949 7.31 -9.85 39.67
N ARG A 950 7.95 -10.45 40.68
CA ARG A 950 8.74 -11.69 40.47
C ARG A 950 7.81 -12.89 40.37
N VAL A 951 8.00 -13.71 39.35
CA VAL A 951 7.17 -14.88 39.03
C VAL A 951 8.03 -16.13 38.78
N SER A 952 7.48 -17.30 39.08
CA SER A 952 8.09 -18.61 38.82
C SER A 952 8.15 -18.93 37.32
N ALA A 953 8.71 -20.10 36.97
CA ALA A 953 8.71 -20.61 35.60
C ALA A 953 7.29 -20.87 35.06
N GLU A 954 6.31 -21.05 35.95
CA GLU A 954 4.89 -21.21 35.64
C GLU A 954 4.15 -19.86 35.56
N GLY A 955 4.86 -18.73 35.74
CA GLY A 955 4.28 -17.39 35.71
C GLY A 955 3.48 -17.01 36.96
N VAL A 956 3.61 -17.75 38.06
CA VAL A 956 2.93 -17.48 39.33
C VAL A 956 3.80 -16.56 40.21
N PRO A 957 3.26 -15.51 40.85
CA PRO A 957 4.03 -14.66 41.76
C PRO A 957 4.76 -15.46 42.85
N VAL A 958 6.06 -15.23 42.99
CA VAL A 958 6.85 -15.76 44.11
C VAL A 958 6.89 -14.70 45.20
N GLY A 959 6.59 -15.09 46.45
CA GLY A 959 6.53 -14.15 47.59
C GLY A 959 7.81 -13.33 47.76
N ARG A 960 7.68 -12.10 48.27
CA ARG A 960 8.80 -11.21 48.60
C ARG A 960 9.77 -11.84 49.59
#